data_AF-A0A947P5S4-F1
#
_entry.id   AF-A0A947P5S4-F1
#
_cell.length_a   1.000
_cell.length_b   1.000
_cell.length_c   1.000
_cell.angle_alpha   90.00
_cell.angle_beta   90.00
_cell.angle_gamma   90.00
#
_symmetry.space_group_name_H-M   'P 1'
#
loop_
_entity.id
_entity.type
_entity.pdbx_description
1 polymer ?
#
loop_
_entity_poly.entity_id
_entity_poly.type
_entity_poly.pdbx_seq_one_letter_code
_entity_poly.pdbx_strand_id
1 'polypeptide(L)'
;MKKFRQTYIFNWYVVLWIVAVAGIFYLYLNWHVNKKYIGIVERRTHLLGAQEPGRINSMFVSIGNEVKKDQVIAILDVSDLKTNLNNLRNELTQIQSLTNAQTEQYSMQIVRLKLQLDNEALELLDRLSLIESKSTELAGLNALIKRLQDAETAGLGYNRDLAPLIIQRDALEAYLREQGTVLPDQTERVRESQQSRKKLEEANLDNITKSMLLERMERAEDLRREIDASEYRIHLRTIITPCDGYVTEILANAGDVVQEFIPCVTIEESKASYLIVYLPEKARLKPEPGMLVKVYSPRNSDFNTTGTVTFIHPGFTMADERLSFRGQFFWARKVHVELDQNHNLIPSEVVYVKINAKHPSKLKNNSAKASKKPLLKTEHQPGNHPPIKNLKVPVSLQQLSRFEPSGVVWLPDLKKYLIVSDDTGIQNTKNDHAPYLFLMDKTGAVDAEPVLLSGTNTINDLEAITAVDDNTYYLLASQNISKNGKRPRNREYLVKMTHDGDQFKVQNRVNFLSLILRSYDTDKLNALGLQHYAVDGHPELNIEAAAYSGDALYIGLKQPVSDKGAIIWKLSNPDSIFQNQPLSPDQLSIYGTVDLGENAGISDLSFDQNGILWALSTIPNASKEKQLGSLHRIRRFADGHLEADRIYDFPNIKPEGLCHQNDGQMLIVFDNDDELPSFCTIDGDLL
;
A
#
# COMPACT_ATOMS: atom_id res chain seq x y z
N MET A 1 28.83 77.59 79.02
CA MET A 1 30.11 78.08 78.44
C MET A 1 31.07 76.92 78.24
N LYS A 2 31.42 76.58 76.98
CA LYS A 2 32.75 76.12 76.49
C LYS A 2 32.62 75.22 75.23
N LYS A 3 32.90 75.87 74.11
CA LYS A 3 33.48 75.43 72.83
C LYS A 3 33.75 73.93 72.63
N PHE A 4 33.11 73.35 71.61
CA PHE A 4 33.63 72.18 70.88
C PHE A 4 34.85 72.57 70.04
N ARG A 5 35.92 71.77 70.11
CA ARG A 5 37.07 71.80 69.20
C ARG A 5 37.16 70.45 68.47
N GLN A 6 37.33 70.55 67.16
CA GLN A 6 37.57 69.48 66.18
C GLN A 6 38.82 68.64 66.49
N THR A 7 38.79 67.36 66.12
CA THR A 7 39.89 66.67 65.41
C THR A 7 39.34 65.40 64.72
N TYR A 8 39.40 65.34 63.39
CA TYR A 8 39.30 64.08 62.63
C TYR A 8 40.50 64.05 61.68
N ILE A 9 41.45 63.19 61.97
CA ILE A 9 42.52 62.81 61.04
C ILE A 9 41.97 61.65 60.21
N PHE A 10 41.61 61.92 58.96
CA PHE A 10 41.11 60.91 58.03
C PHE A 10 42.25 59.97 57.63
N ASN A 11 42.19 58.71 58.07
CA ASN A 11 43.29 57.77 57.96
C ASN A 11 43.21 56.95 56.66
N TRP A 12 43.95 57.37 55.63
CA TRP A 12 43.97 56.78 54.28
C TRP A 12 44.29 55.28 54.24
N TYR A 13 45.03 54.78 55.23
CA TYR A 13 45.34 53.34 55.35
C TYR A 13 44.09 52.47 55.54
N VAL A 14 43.08 52.97 56.27
CA VAL A 14 41.83 52.23 56.50
C VAL A 14 41.03 52.11 55.20
N VAL A 15 41.00 53.16 54.39
CA VAL A 15 40.35 53.15 53.07
C VAL A 15 41.04 52.14 52.13
N LEU A 16 42.37 52.11 52.13
CA LEU A 16 43.14 51.18 51.29
C LEU A 16 42.88 49.71 51.68
N TRP A 17 42.80 49.41 52.98
CA TRP A 17 42.43 48.08 53.46
C TRP A 17 40.99 47.69 53.10
N ILE A 18 40.04 48.62 53.19
CA ILE A 18 38.65 48.36 52.80
C ILE A 18 38.56 48.06 51.29
N VAL A 19 39.30 48.79 50.45
CA VAL A 19 39.35 48.54 49.00
C VAL A 19 40.01 47.20 48.68
N ALA A 20 41.09 46.85 49.37
CA ALA A 20 41.76 45.56 49.19
C ALA A 20 40.86 44.37 49.59
N VAL A 21 40.16 44.48 50.73
CA VAL A 21 39.20 43.47 51.17
C VAL A 21 38.01 43.38 50.23
N ALA A 22 37.48 44.51 49.74
CA ALA A 22 36.44 44.53 48.73
C ALA A 22 36.90 43.88 47.42
N GLY A 23 38.16 44.11 47.00
CA GLY A 23 38.76 43.48 45.83
C GLY A 23 38.93 41.97 45.98
N ILE A 24 39.39 41.49 47.14
CA ILE A 24 39.49 40.05 47.45
C ILE A 24 38.10 39.41 47.51
N PHE A 25 37.13 40.08 48.12
CA PHE A 25 35.75 39.60 48.20
C PHE A 25 35.10 39.54 46.82
N TYR A 26 35.33 40.54 45.97
CA TYR A 26 34.90 40.55 44.57
C TYR A 26 35.54 39.42 43.77
N LEU A 27 36.86 39.21 43.91
CA LEU A 27 37.56 38.10 43.26
C LEU A 27 37.08 36.75 43.77
N TYR A 28 36.84 36.59 45.07
CA TYR A 28 36.32 35.35 45.67
C TYR A 28 34.92 35.03 45.17
N LEU A 29 34.03 36.03 45.09
CA LEU A 29 32.68 35.87 44.54
C LEU A 29 32.69 35.53 43.05
N ASN A 30 33.63 36.10 42.29
CA ASN A 30 33.77 35.84 40.86
C ASN A 30 34.71 34.66 40.52
N TRP A 31 35.29 34.00 41.52
CA TRP A 31 36.15 32.84 41.32
C TRP A 31 35.31 31.62 40.95
N HIS A 32 34.96 31.51 39.67
CA HIS A 32 34.36 30.30 39.11
C HIS A 32 35.47 29.41 38.53
N VAL A 33 35.89 28.39 39.29
CA VAL A 33 36.74 27.33 38.74
C VAL A 33 35.93 26.58 37.68
N ASN A 34 36.19 26.88 36.41
CA ASN A 34 35.68 26.11 35.28
C ASN A 34 36.31 24.71 35.32
N LYS A 35 35.70 23.77 36.04
CA LYS A 35 36.17 22.38 36.08
C LYS A 35 35.95 21.73 34.72
N LYS A 36 37.04 21.30 34.08
CA LYS A 36 37.03 20.42 32.93
C LYS A 36 36.95 18.98 33.45
N TYR A 37 36.04 18.19 32.90
CA TYR A 37 35.96 16.75 33.10
C TYR A 37 36.70 16.02 31.99
N ILE A 38 36.90 14.72 32.14
CA ILE A 38 37.57 13.90 31.14
C ILE A 38 36.54 12.97 30.53
N GLY A 39 36.60 12.79 29.22
CA GLY A 39 35.84 11.77 28.54
C GLY A 39 36.64 11.06 27.46
N ILE A 40 36.12 9.92 27.04
CA ILE A 40 36.70 9.06 26.01
C ILE A 40 35.70 8.98 24.86
N VAL A 41 36.19 9.21 23.65
CA VAL A 41 35.41 9.06 22.41
C VAL A 41 35.29 7.58 22.10
N GLU A 42 34.08 7.08 21.84
CA GLU A 42 33.85 5.67 21.52
C GLU A 42 33.10 5.52 20.19
N ARG A 43 33.29 4.36 19.57
CA ARG A 43 32.54 3.92 18.38
C ARG A 43 31.57 2.82 18.77
N ARG A 44 30.52 2.67 17.97
CA ARG A 44 29.70 1.48 18.01
C ARG A 44 30.43 0.35 17.30
N THR A 45 30.46 -0.81 17.96
CA THR A 45 31.04 -2.04 17.45
C THR A 45 29.91 -3.01 17.15
N HIS A 46 29.91 -3.56 15.94
CA HIS A 46 28.93 -4.54 15.47
C HIS A 46 29.61 -5.89 15.31
N LEU A 47 29.09 -6.89 16.01
CA LEU A 47 29.56 -8.28 15.94
C LEU A 47 28.67 -9.02 14.94
N LEU A 48 29.24 -9.43 13.82
CA LEU A 48 28.51 -10.04 12.72
C LEU A 48 28.77 -11.53 12.65
N GLY A 49 27.69 -12.31 12.66
CA GLY A 49 27.70 -13.75 12.50
C GLY A 49 26.61 -14.20 11.54
N ALA A 50 26.71 -15.44 11.05
CA ALA A 50 25.64 -16.04 10.25
C ALA A 50 24.43 -16.38 11.12
N GLN A 51 23.23 -16.28 10.54
CA GLN A 51 21.98 -16.67 11.21
C GLN A 51 21.59 -18.13 10.91
N GLU A 52 22.32 -18.79 10.01
CA GLU A 52 22.27 -20.24 9.86
C GLU A 52 23.68 -20.82 10.01
N PRO A 53 23.83 -22.03 10.59
CA PRO A 53 25.11 -22.71 10.66
C PRO A 53 25.56 -23.16 9.27
N GLY A 54 26.87 -23.15 9.05
CA GLY A 54 27.45 -23.63 7.81
C GLY A 54 28.95 -23.38 7.72
N ARG A 55 29.57 -23.91 6.67
CA ARG A 55 30.99 -23.67 6.39
C ARG A 55 31.14 -22.37 5.62
N ILE A 56 32.07 -21.50 6.03
CA ILE A 56 32.39 -20.28 5.26
C ILE A 56 33.00 -20.69 3.93
N ASN A 57 32.33 -20.41 2.82
CA ASN A 57 32.83 -20.71 1.48
C ASN A 57 33.81 -19.64 1.01
N SER A 58 33.45 -18.37 1.19
CA SER A 58 34.23 -17.23 0.73
C SER A 58 34.12 -16.05 1.67
N MET A 59 35.26 -15.41 1.94
CA MET A 59 35.37 -14.17 2.70
C MET A 59 35.93 -13.07 1.79
N PHE A 60 35.19 -11.97 1.67
CA PHE A 60 35.45 -10.90 0.69
C PHE A 60 36.16 -9.68 1.30
N VAL A 61 36.44 -9.70 2.60
CA VAL A 61 37.09 -8.59 3.31
C VAL A 61 38.35 -9.07 4.03
N SER A 62 39.22 -8.12 4.36
CA SER A 62 40.38 -8.32 5.23
C SER A 62 40.38 -7.29 6.35
N ILE A 63 41.16 -7.54 7.40
CA ILE A 63 41.31 -6.60 8.52
C ILE A 63 41.82 -5.25 7.99
N GLY A 64 41.16 -4.17 8.37
CA GLY A 64 41.47 -2.80 7.94
C GLY A 64 40.73 -2.33 6.69
N ASN A 65 39.97 -3.19 6.00
CA ASN A 65 39.13 -2.77 4.87
C ASN A 65 38.00 -1.84 5.33
N GLU A 66 37.75 -0.79 4.54
CA GLU A 66 36.53 0.00 4.64
C GLU A 66 35.37 -0.77 3.99
N VAL A 67 34.22 -0.77 4.66
CA VAL A 67 32.99 -1.43 4.23
C VAL A 67 31.84 -0.43 4.20
N LYS A 68 30.90 -0.64 3.28
CA LYS A 68 29.67 0.16 3.16
C LYS A 68 28.48 -0.64 3.63
N LYS A 69 27.47 0.03 4.19
CA LYS A 69 26.19 -0.57 4.58
C LYS A 69 25.64 -1.49 3.48
N ASP A 70 25.15 -2.66 3.90
CA ASP A 70 24.60 -3.75 3.10
C ASP A 70 25.60 -4.46 2.16
N GLN A 71 26.91 -4.16 2.27
CA GLN A 71 27.96 -4.89 1.57
C GLN A 71 28.10 -6.32 2.10
N VAL A 72 28.17 -7.28 1.17
CA VAL A 72 28.43 -8.69 1.48
C VAL A 72 29.88 -8.88 1.91
N ILE A 73 30.05 -9.51 3.06
CA ILE A 73 31.34 -9.71 3.74
C ILE A 73 31.81 -11.16 3.59
N ALA A 74 30.89 -12.09 3.83
CA ALA A 74 31.16 -13.51 3.76
C ALA A 74 29.91 -14.26 3.31
N ILE A 75 30.13 -15.34 2.57
CA ILE A 75 29.07 -16.26 2.13
C ILE A 75 29.43 -17.64 2.65
N LEU A 76 28.49 -18.26 3.34
CA LEU A 76 28.57 -19.67 3.75
C LEU A 76 28.23 -20.58 2.56
N ASP A 77 28.54 -21.86 2.68
CA ASP A 77 28.19 -22.87 1.69
C ASP A 77 26.67 -22.95 1.54
N VAL A 78 26.20 -22.64 0.33
CA VAL A 78 24.78 -22.62 -0.07
C VAL A 78 24.52 -23.62 -1.19
N SER A 79 25.45 -24.56 -1.43
CA SER A 79 25.35 -25.51 -2.55
C SER A 79 24.15 -26.44 -2.42
N ASP A 80 23.84 -26.87 -1.20
CA ASP A 80 22.63 -27.62 -0.83
C ASP A 80 21.35 -26.82 -1.14
N LEU A 81 21.30 -25.57 -0.68
CA LEU A 81 20.15 -24.69 -0.85
C LEU A 81 19.93 -24.32 -2.33
N LYS A 82 21.00 -24.02 -3.07
CA LYS A 82 20.93 -23.75 -4.52
C LYS A 82 20.44 -24.96 -5.31
N THR A 83 20.89 -26.16 -4.94
CA THR A 83 20.42 -27.40 -5.58
C THR A 83 18.94 -27.61 -5.30
N ASN A 84 18.49 -27.41 -4.05
CA ASN A 84 17.08 -27.50 -3.69
C ASN A 84 16.23 -26.47 -4.46
N LEU A 85 16.69 -25.21 -4.49
CA LEU A 85 16.03 -24.11 -5.17
C LEU A 85 15.88 -24.40 -6.67
N ASN A 86 16.93 -24.91 -7.32
CA ASN A 86 16.85 -25.32 -8.72
C ASN A 86 15.84 -26.46 -8.94
N ASN A 87 15.78 -27.45 -8.04
CA ASN A 87 14.78 -28.53 -8.12
C ASN A 87 13.36 -27.99 -7.99
N LEU A 88 13.11 -27.11 -7.01
CA LEU A 88 11.80 -26.48 -6.79
C LEU A 88 11.37 -25.62 -7.99
N ARG A 89 12.28 -24.81 -8.55
CA ARG A 89 12.01 -24.03 -9.76
C ARG A 89 11.70 -24.92 -10.95
N ASN A 90 12.41 -26.04 -11.12
CA ASN A 90 12.13 -26.99 -12.19
C ASN A 90 10.76 -27.63 -12.02
N GLU A 91 10.39 -28.03 -10.80
CA GLU A 91 9.07 -28.60 -10.50
C GLU A 91 7.94 -27.58 -10.75
N LEU A 92 8.13 -26.33 -10.32
CA LEU A 92 7.17 -25.25 -10.57
C LEU A 92 7.00 -25.01 -12.08
N THR A 93 8.11 -24.95 -12.82
CA THR A 93 8.08 -24.78 -14.29
C THR A 93 7.35 -25.94 -14.96
N GLN A 94 7.59 -27.17 -14.50
CA GLN A 94 6.90 -28.35 -15.02
C GLN A 94 5.40 -28.27 -14.76
N ILE A 95 4.97 -27.94 -13.54
CA ILE A 95 3.55 -27.79 -13.20
C ILE A 95 2.90 -26.70 -14.03
N GLN A 96 3.53 -25.53 -14.16
CA GLN A 96 3.02 -24.42 -14.97
C GLN A 96 2.87 -24.83 -16.45
N SER A 97 3.85 -25.53 -17.01
CA SER A 97 3.78 -26.02 -18.39
C SER A 97 2.62 -27.00 -18.60
N LEU A 98 2.39 -27.91 -17.64
CA LEU A 98 1.28 -28.86 -17.68
C LEU A 98 -0.07 -28.16 -17.54
N THR A 99 -0.18 -27.20 -16.61
CA THR A 99 -1.39 -26.40 -16.42
C THR A 99 -1.73 -25.62 -17.68
N ASN A 100 -0.75 -24.97 -18.31
CA ASN A 100 -0.95 -24.25 -19.57
C ASN A 100 -1.42 -25.17 -20.70
N ALA A 101 -0.76 -26.33 -20.88
CA ALA A 101 -1.17 -27.32 -21.88
C ALA A 101 -2.60 -27.84 -21.63
N GLN A 102 -2.99 -28.03 -20.37
CA GLN A 102 -4.35 -28.45 -20.02
C GLN A 102 -5.38 -27.35 -20.27
N THR A 103 -5.08 -26.10 -19.90
CA THR A 103 -5.93 -24.94 -20.20
C THR A 103 -6.17 -24.80 -21.71
N GLU A 104 -5.14 -24.96 -22.53
CA GLU A 104 -5.27 -24.97 -23.99
C GLU A 104 -6.11 -26.15 -24.50
N GLN A 105 -5.93 -27.34 -23.92
CA GLN A 105 -6.76 -28.50 -24.28
C GLN A 105 -8.24 -28.28 -23.95
N TYR A 106 -8.54 -27.71 -22.78
CA TYR A 106 -9.92 -27.41 -22.38
C TYR A 106 -10.53 -26.31 -23.25
N SER A 107 -9.80 -25.22 -23.53
CA SER A 107 -10.30 -24.15 -24.39
C SER A 107 -10.62 -24.67 -25.80
N MET A 108 -9.76 -25.52 -26.36
CA MET A 108 -10.00 -26.17 -27.67
C MET A 108 -11.21 -27.12 -27.65
N GLN A 109 -11.40 -27.90 -26.58
CA GLN A 109 -12.58 -28.76 -26.44
C GLN A 109 -13.88 -27.95 -26.38
N ILE A 110 -13.86 -26.83 -25.69
CA ILE A 110 -15.04 -25.96 -25.55
C ILE A 110 -15.35 -25.25 -26.87
N VAL A 111 -14.33 -24.71 -27.55
CA VAL A 111 -14.50 -24.11 -28.89
C VAL A 111 -15.08 -25.15 -29.85
N ARG A 112 -14.58 -26.39 -29.83
CA ARG A 112 -15.11 -27.48 -30.66
C ARG A 112 -16.58 -27.78 -30.33
N LEU A 113 -16.94 -27.85 -29.05
CA LEU A 113 -18.31 -28.09 -28.62
C LEU A 113 -19.25 -26.96 -29.06
N LYS A 114 -18.80 -25.70 -28.96
CA LYS A 114 -19.54 -24.53 -29.44
C LYS A 114 -19.80 -24.61 -30.95
N LEU A 115 -18.77 -24.92 -31.74
CA LEU A 115 -18.90 -25.09 -33.19
C LEU A 115 -19.86 -26.24 -33.57
N GLN A 116 -19.88 -27.33 -32.79
CA GLN A 116 -20.84 -28.42 -33.00
C GLN A 116 -22.28 -27.97 -32.76
N LEU A 117 -22.54 -27.24 -31.67
CA LEU A 117 -23.85 -26.69 -31.36
C LEU A 117 -24.32 -25.67 -32.41
N ASP A 118 -23.41 -24.79 -32.86
CA ASP A 118 -23.72 -23.79 -33.89
C ASP A 118 -24.05 -24.45 -35.24
N ASN A 119 -23.28 -25.46 -35.66
CA ASN A 119 -23.58 -26.22 -36.88
C ASN A 119 -24.92 -26.95 -36.79
N GLU A 120 -25.23 -27.57 -35.66
CA GLU A 120 -26.52 -28.26 -35.44
C GLU A 120 -27.69 -27.26 -35.48
N ALA A 121 -27.56 -26.10 -34.82
CA ALA A 121 -28.57 -25.05 -34.84
C ALA A 121 -28.79 -24.50 -36.25
N LEU A 122 -27.73 -24.28 -37.02
CA LEU A 122 -27.82 -23.80 -38.41
C LEU A 122 -28.51 -24.81 -39.32
N GLU A 123 -28.18 -26.10 -39.22
CA GLU A 123 -28.82 -27.15 -40.02
C GLU A 123 -30.33 -27.22 -39.76
N LEU A 124 -30.74 -27.10 -38.49
CA LEU A 124 -32.15 -27.07 -38.12
C LEU A 124 -32.85 -25.81 -38.61
N LEU A 125 -32.19 -24.66 -38.56
CA LEU A 125 -32.76 -23.37 -38.99
C LEU A 125 -32.95 -23.30 -40.51
N ASP A 126 -32.00 -23.85 -41.28
CA ASP A 126 -32.10 -23.99 -42.73
C ASP A 126 -33.29 -24.88 -43.13
N ARG A 127 -33.47 -26.01 -42.43
CA ARG A 127 -34.65 -26.87 -42.61
C ARG A 127 -35.96 -26.15 -42.32
N LEU A 128 -36.03 -25.38 -41.23
CA LEU A 128 -37.23 -24.61 -40.88
C LEU A 128 -37.53 -23.54 -41.95
N SER A 129 -36.51 -22.83 -42.44
CA SER A 129 -36.65 -21.84 -43.51
C SER A 129 -37.15 -22.47 -44.81
N LEU A 130 -36.64 -23.65 -45.17
CA LEU A 130 -37.12 -24.40 -46.33
C LEU A 130 -38.60 -24.77 -46.19
N ILE A 131 -39.02 -25.24 -45.00
CA ILE A 131 -40.42 -25.56 -44.72
C ILE A 131 -41.29 -24.30 -44.82
N GLU A 132 -40.87 -23.18 -44.26
CA GLU A 132 -41.57 -21.90 -44.33
C GLU A 132 -41.72 -21.43 -45.80
N SER A 133 -40.65 -21.47 -46.57
CA SER A 133 -40.67 -21.16 -48.01
C SER A 133 -41.66 -22.05 -48.77
N LYS A 134 -41.66 -23.36 -48.52
CA LYS A 134 -42.62 -24.29 -49.13
C LYS A 134 -44.05 -24.03 -48.69
N SER A 135 -44.27 -23.61 -47.45
CA SER A 135 -45.60 -23.25 -46.93
C SER A 135 -46.16 -21.98 -47.60
N THR A 136 -45.31 -20.99 -47.85
CA THR A 136 -45.70 -19.74 -48.54
C THR A 136 -45.94 -20.01 -50.02
N GLU A 137 -45.16 -20.89 -50.65
CA GLU A 137 -45.40 -21.38 -52.01
C GLU A 137 -46.77 -22.06 -52.10
N LEU A 138 -47.13 -22.93 -51.16
CA LEU A 138 -48.45 -23.56 -51.08
C LEU A 138 -49.57 -22.52 -50.95
N ALA A 139 -49.40 -21.51 -50.10
CA ALA A 139 -50.39 -20.46 -49.89
C ALA A 139 -50.62 -19.64 -51.16
N GLY A 140 -49.56 -19.25 -51.87
CA GLY A 140 -49.64 -18.56 -53.15
C GLY A 140 -50.31 -19.40 -54.23
N LEU A 141 -49.96 -20.68 -54.31
CA LEU A 141 -50.54 -21.64 -55.25
C LEU A 141 -52.05 -21.83 -54.98
N ASN A 142 -52.46 -21.94 -53.71
CA ASN A 142 -53.86 -22.01 -53.32
C ASN A 142 -54.65 -20.75 -53.69
N ALA A 143 -54.07 -19.56 -53.50
CA ALA A 143 -54.69 -18.31 -53.92
C ALA A 143 -54.87 -18.23 -55.44
N LEU A 144 -53.88 -18.70 -56.21
CA LEU A 144 -53.94 -18.76 -57.67
C LEU A 144 -55.01 -19.75 -58.16
N ILE A 145 -55.02 -20.97 -57.61
CA ILE A 145 -56.03 -21.99 -57.93
C ILE A 145 -57.43 -21.44 -57.66
N LYS A 146 -57.65 -20.82 -56.48
CA LYS A 146 -58.94 -20.22 -56.12
C LYS A 146 -59.36 -19.15 -57.12
N ARG A 147 -58.45 -18.26 -57.51
CA ARG A 147 -58.72 -17.20 -58.49
C ARG A 147 -59.09 -17.76 -59.86
N LEU A 148 -58.43 -18.83 -60.30
CA LEU A 148 -58.72 -19.49 -61.57
C LEU A 148 -60.06 -20.25 -61.53
N GLN A 149 -60.38 -20.90 -60.41
CA GLN A 149 -61.68 -21.53 -60.17
C GLN A 149 -62.82 -20.50 -60.16
N ASP A 150 -62.64 -19.37 -59.47
CA ASP A 150 -63.61 -18.28 -59.43
C ASP A 150 -63.85 -17.69 -60.84
N ALA A 151 -62.82 -17.58 -61.67
CA ALA A 151 -62.94 -17.13 -63.06
C ALA A 151 -63.66 -18.16 -63.97
N GLU A 152 -63.39 -19.46 -63.77
CA GLU A 152 -64.06 -20.55 -64.49
C GLU A 152 -65.56 -20.60 -64.14
N THR A 153 -65.91 -20.48 -62.86
CA THR A 153 -67.31 -20.43 -62.41
C THR A 153 -68.07 -19.18 -62.86
N ALA A 154 -67.37 -18.06 -63.06
CA ALA A 154 -67.93 -16.83 -63.64
C ALA A 154 -68.14 -16.90 -65.17
N GLY A 155 -67.82 -18.02 -65.83
CA GLY A 155 -68.07 -18.25 -67.25
C GLY A 155 -67.02 -17.63 -68.21
N LEU A 156 -65.84 -17.27 -67.70
CA LEU A 156 -64.76 -16.64 -68.49
C LEU A 156 -63.91 -17.63 -69.31
N GLY A 157 -64.27 -18.92 -69.32
CA GLY A 157 -63.63 -19.97 -70.12
C GLY A 157 -62.92 -21.05 -69.29
N TYR A 158 -62.70 -22.23 -69.89
CA TYR A 158 -62.05 -23.39 -69.27
C TYR A 158 -60.53 -23.17 -69.19
N ASN A 159 -59.97 -23.17 -67.98
CA ASN A 159 -58.55 -22.95 -67.77
C ASN A 159 -57.78 -24.27 -67.81
N ARG A 160 -57.12 -24.54 -68.94
CA ARG A 160 -56.32 -25.77 -69.17
C ARG A 160 -55.16 -25.95 -68.18
N ASP A 161 -54.75 -24.86 -67.53
CA ASP A 161 -53.65 -24.82 -66.56
C ASP A 161 -54.07 -25.16 -65.12
N LEU A 162 -55.37 -25.37 -64.85
CA LEU A 162 -55.86 -25.66 -63.49
C LEU A 162 -55.41 -27.04 -62.97
N ALA A 163 -55.53 -28.08 -63.80
CA ALA A 163 -55.21 -29.46 -63.40
C ALA A 163 -53.73 -29.67 -63.02
N PRO A 164 -52.73 -29.13 -63.76
CA PRO A 164 -51.32 -29.16 -63.34
C PRO A 164 -51.07 -28.48 -61.98
N LEU A 165 -51.71 -27.33 -61.72
CA LEU A 165 -51.56 -26.60 -60.46
C LEU A 165 -52.13 -27.36 -59.26
N ILE A 166 -53.26 -28.07 -59.45
CA ILE A 166 -53.85 -28.94 -58.43
C ILE A 166 -52.90 -30.08 -58.07
N ILE A 167 -52.28 -30.73 -59.06
CA ILE A 167 -51.30 -31.80 -58.83
C ILE A 167 -50.08 -31.26 -58.06
N GLN A 168 -49.58 -30.08 -58.44
CA GLN A 168 -48.46 -29.44 -57.75
C GLN A 168 -48.81 -29.07 -56.30
N ARG A 169 -50.03 -28.60 -56.04
CA ARG A 169 -50.54 -28.34 -54.69
C ARG A 169 -50.54 -29.61 -53.86
N ASP A 170 -51.11 -30.70 -54.38
CA ASP A 170 -51.26 -31.95 -53.65
C ASP A 170 -49.90 -32.58 -53.30
N ALA A 171 -48.93 -32.49 -54.22
CA ALA A 171 -47.56 -32.93 -53.97
C ALA A 171 -46.88 -32.09 -52.86
N LEU A 172 -47.05 -30.77 -52.89
CA LEU A 172 -46.47 -29.85 -51.91
C LEU A 172 -47.16 -29.99 -50.54
N GLU A 173 -48.47 -30.22 -50.52
CA GLU A 173 -49.25 -30.50 -49.32
C GLU A 173 -48.83 -31.83 -48.68
N ALA A 174 -48.62 -32.88 -49.48
CA ALA A 174 -48.11 -34.16 -48.99
C ALA A 174 -46.71 -34.01 -48.36
N TYR A 175 -45.80 -33.28 -49.00
CA TYR A 175 -44.47 -32.98 -48.47
C TYR A 175 -44.54 -32.23 -47.13
N LEU A 176 -45.35 -31.17 -47.05
CA LEU A 176 -45.53 -30.39 -45.82
C LEU A 176 -46.22 -31.19 -44.71
N ARG A 177 -47.10 -32.14 -45.05
CA ARG A 177 -47.76 -33.01 -44.07
C ARG A 177 -46.79 -34.02 -43.47
N GLU A 178 -45.87 -34.56 -44.27
CA GLU A 178 -44.77 -35.42 -43.80
C GLU A 178 -43.84 -34.65 -42.86
N GLN A 179 -43.37 -33.47 -43.29
CA GLN A 179 -42.52 -32.59 -42.46
C GLN A 179 -43.26 -32.03 -41.22
N GLY A 180 -44.57 -31.81 -41.33
CA GLY A 180 -45.46 -31.31 -40.27
C GLY A 180 -45.53 -32.21 -39.04
N THR A 181 -45.33 -33.51 -39.21
CA THR A 181 -45.26 -34.45 -38.08
C THR A 181 -43.97 -34.34 -37.27
N VAL A 182 -42.90 -33.82 -37.89
CA VAL A 182 -41.54 -33.72 -37.30
C VAL A 182 -41.21 -32.30 -36.84
N LEU A 183 -41.93 -31.30 -37.36
CA LEU A 183 -41.80 -29.87 -37.07
C LEU A 183 -41.78 -29.53 -35.56
N PRO A 184 -42.71 -30.03 -34.71
CA PRO A 184 -42.71 -29.70 -33.29
C PRO A 184 -41.42 -30.15 -32.58
N ASP A 185 -40.95 -31.36 -32.88
CA ASP A 185 -39.71 -31.93 -32.33
C ASP A 185 -38.48 -31.11 -32.78
N GLN A 186 -38.45 -30.70 -34.05
CA GLN A 186 -37.37 -29.85 -34.57
C GLN A 186 -37.34 -28.46 -33.94
N THR A 187 -38.51 -27.83 -33.75
CA THR A 187 -38.57 -26.50 -33.10
C THR A 187 -38.14 -26.54 -31.64
N GLU A 188 -38.45 -27.61 -30.92
CA GLU A 188 -37.96 -27.79 -29.54
C GLU A 188 -36.46 -28.05 -29.51
N ARG A 189 -35.91 -28.88 -30.40
CA ARG A 189 -34.45 -29.09 -30.50
C ARG A 189 -33.67 -27.82 -30.81
N VAL A 190 -34.20 -26.93 -31.66
CA VAL A 190 -33.58 -25.60 -31.89
C VAL A 190 -33.57 -24.78 -30.61
N ARG A 191 -34.67 -24.77 -29.84
CA ARG A 191 -34.73 -24.06 -28.56
C ARG A 191 -33.77 -24.66 -27.54
N GLU A 192 -33.68 -25.98 -27.45
CA GLU A 192 -32.76 -26.68 -26.55
C GLU A 192 -31.30 -26.42 -26.92
N SER A 193 -30.95 -26.45 -28.21
CA SER A 193 -29.61 -26.11 -28.69
C SER A 193 -29.26 -24.65 -28.40
N GLN A 194 -30.18 -23.72 -28.65
CA GLN A 194 -30.02 -22.30 -28.31
C GLN A 194 -29.90 -22.05 -26.81
N GLN A 195 -30.66 -22.76 -25.98
CA GLN A 195 -30.56 -22.68 -24.53
C GLN A 195 -29.24 -23.26 -24.02
N SER A 196 -28.80 -24.38 -24.58
CA SER A 196 -27.53 -25.02 -24.23
C SER A 196 -26.34 -24.13 -24.62
N ARG A 197 -26.43 -23.45 -25.77
CA ARG A 197 -25.49 -22.42 -26.17
C ARG A 197 -25.46 -21.25 -25.20
N LYS A 198 -26.63 -20.71 -24.82
CA LYS A 198 -26.69 -19.63 -23.82
C LYS A 198 -26.10 -20.05 -22.49
N LYS A 199 -26.38 -21.27 -22.02
CA LYS A 199 -25.79 -21.80 -20.78
C LYS A 199 -24.26 -21.93 -20.87
N LEU A 200 -23.72 -22.32 -22.02
CA LEU A 200 -22.27 -22.38 -22.26
C LEU A 200 -21.62 -21.00 -22.38
N GLU A 201 -22.34 -20.01 -22.92
CA GLU A 201 -21.88 -18.61 -22.99
C GLU A 201 -21.99 -17.89 -21.62
N GLU A 202 -22.99 -18.25 -20.81
CA GLU A 202 -23.20 -17.73 -19.45
C GLU A 202 -22.31 -18.43 -18.40
N ALA A 203 -21.96 -19.69 -18.62
CA ALA A 203 -20.99 -20.39 -17.80
C ALA A 203 -19.59 -19.80 -18.07
N ASN A 204 -19.10 -18.95 -17.17
CA ASN A 204 -17.73 -18.45 -17.19
C ASN A 204 -16.76 -19.61 -17.42
N LEU A 205 -16.24 -19.71 -18.65
CA LEU A 205 -15.29 -20.73 -19.08
C LEU A 205 -14.11 -20.82 -18.12
N ASP A 206 -13.68 -19.66 -17.64
CA ASP A 206 -12.58 -19.51 -16.71
C ASP A 206 -12.88 -20.12 -15.35
N ASN A 207 -14.13 -20.09 -14.88
CA ASN A 207 -14.49 -20.68 -13.59
C ASN A 207 -14.48 -22.21 -13.64
N ILE A 208 -14.97 -22.79 -14.74
CA ILE A 208 -14.93 -24.24 -14.96
C ILE A 208 -13.47 -24.71 -15.07
N THR A 209 -12.67 -23.97 -15.85
CA THR A 209 -11.24 -24.29 -16.03
C THR A 209 -10.45 -24.11 -14.74
N LYS A 210 -10.69 -23.02 -13.99
CA LYS A 210 -10.09 -22.78 -12.66
C LYS A 210 -10.47 -23.86 -11.65
N SER A 211 -11.73 -24.29 -11.60
CA SER A 211 -12.16 -25.36 -10.68
C SER A 211 -11.50 -26.71 -10.96
N MET A 212 -11.25 -27.04 -12.24
CA MET A 212 -10.55 -28.27 -12.62
C MET A 212 -9.04 -28.21 -12.38
N LEU A 213 -8.48 -27.00 -12.27
CA LEU A 213 -7.04 -26.76 -12.09
C LEU A 213 -6.67 -26.37 -10.66
N LEU A 214 -7.65 -26.26 -9.74
CA LEU A 214 -7.47 -25.75 -8.39
C LEU A 214 -6.34 -26.46 -7.62
N GLU A 215 -6.32 -27.79 -7.66
CA GLU A 215 -5.28 -28.62 -7.01
C GLU A 215 -3.87 -28.30 -7.54
N ARG A 216 -3.74 -28.02 -8.84
CA ARG A 216 -2.45 -27.68 -9.47
C ARG A 216 -2.03 -26.26 -9.14
N MET A 217 -2.98 -25.34 -9.06
CA MET A 217 -2.71 -23.95 -8.65
C MET A 217 -2.28 -23.91 -7.19
N GLU A 218 -2.94 -24.66 -6.30
CA GLU A 218 -2.55 -24.80 -4.90
C GLU A 218 -1.13 -25.37 -4.78
N ARG A 219 -0.81 -26.44 -5.51
CA ARG A 219 0.55 -27.00 -5.51
C ARG A 219 1.60 -26.03 -6.04
N ALA A 220 1.26 -25.23 -7.05
CA ALA A 220 2.16 -24.20 -7.58
C ALA A 220 2.42 -23.09 -6.56
N GLU A 221 1.40 -22.67 -5.80
CA GLU A 221 1.55 -21.71 -4.71
C GLU A 221 2.38 -22.26 -3.55
N ASP A 222 2.21 -23.53 -3.19
CA ASP A 222 3.05 -24.17 -2.18
C ASP A 222 4.53 -24.21 -2.60
N LEU A 223 4.80 -24.55 -3.86
CA LEU A 223 6.16 -24.51 -4.40
C LEU A 223 6.76 -23.11 -4.40
N ARG A 224 5.96 -22.06 -4.67
CA ARG A 224 6.42 -20.67 -4.58
C ARG A 224 6.84 -20.32 -3.15
N ARG A 225 6.02 -20.67 -2.15
CA ARG A 225 6.36 -20.48 -0.74
C ARG A 225 7.63 -21.22 -0.33
N GLU A 226 7.83 -22.44 -0.82
CA GLU A 226 9.05 -23.23 -0.58
C GLU A 226 10.30 -22.61 -1.22
N ILE A 227 10.16 -22.00 -2.41
CA ILE A 227 11.22 -21.24 -3.08
C ILE A 227 11.58 -20.01 -2.24
N ASP A 228 10.60 -19.22 -1.83
CA ASP A 228 10.80 -18.01 -1.00
C ASP A 228 11.49 -18.36 0.31
N ALA A 229 11.05 -19.45 0.96
CA ALA A 229 11.70 -19.95 2.17
C ALA A 229 13.15 -20.38 1.92
N SER A 230 13.44 -21.03 0.79
CA SER A 230 14.81 -21.43 0.42
C SER A 230 15.71 -20.23 0.12
N GLU A 231 15.17 -19.19 -0.53
CA GLU A 231 15.88 -17.93 -0.81
C GLU A 231 16.18 -17.16 0.47
N TYR A 232 15.22 -17.09 1.40
CA TYR A 232 15.44 -16.50 2.71
C TYR A 232 16.57 -17.20 3.47
N ARG A 233 16.61 -18.53 3.44
CA ARG A 233 17.71 -19.29 4.07
C ARG A 233 19.09 -19.02 3.43
N ILE A 234 19.15 -18.78 2.12
CA ILE A 234 20.38 -18.32 1.45
C ILE A 234 20.82 -16.96 1.99
N HIS A 235 19.86 -16.05 2.22
CA HIS A 235 20.14 -14.76 2.84
C HIS A 235 20.70 -14.90 4.26
N LEU A 236 20.13 -15.81 5.09
CA LEU A 236 20.63 -16.10 6.44
C LEU A 236 22.08 -16.64 6.48
N ARG A 237 22.51 -17.28 5.39
CA ARG A 237 23.88 -17.77 5.16
C ARG A 237 24.81 -16.74 4.51
N THR A 238 24.34 -15.51 4.32
CA THR A 238 25.10 -14.40 3.77
C THR A 238 25.29 -13.33 4.85
N ILE A 239 26.55 -13.04 5.19
CA ILE A 239 26.87 -12.03 6.19
C ILE A 239 27.04 -10.68 5.48
N ILE A 240 26.18 -9.72 5.83
CA ILE A 240 26.21 -8.33 5.33
C ILE A 240 26.53 -7.35 6.46
N THR A 241 27.14 -6.21 6.14
CA THR A 241 27.38 -5.16 7.16
C THR A 241 26.15 -4.26 7.37
N PRO A 242 25.76 -3.95 8.62
CA PRO A 242 24.63 -3.05 8.90
C PRO A 242 24.98 -1.57 8.79
N CYS A 243 26.26 -1.21 8.67
CA CYS A 243 26.73 0.17 8.69
C CYS A 243 27.98 0.37 7.83
N ASP A 244 28.27 1.64 7.52
CA ASP A 244 29.57 2.04 6.97
C ASP A 244 30.63 2.00 8.08
N GLY A 245 31.76 1.37 7.81
CA GLY A 245 32.74 1.11 8.87
C GLY A 245 34.05 0.51 8.39
N TYR A 246 34.83 0.05 9.35
CA TYR A 246 36.09 -0.66 9.14
C TYR A 246 36.04 -2.02 9.81
N VAL A 247 36.58 -3.03 9.13
CA VAL A 247 36.77 -4.37 9.69
C VAL A 247 37.91 -4.33 10.69
N THR A 248 37.63 -4.55 11.97
CA THR A 248 38.66 -4.52 13.03
C THR A 248 39.21 -5.90 13.35
N GLU A 249 38.36 -6.92 13.29
CA GLU A 249 38.74 -8.29 13.62
C GLU A 249 37.99 -9.29 12.75
N ILE A 250 38.69 -10.35 12.34
CA ILE A 250 38.13 -11.51 11.66
C ILE A 250 38.34 -12.70 12.57
N LEU A 251 37.24 -13.26 13.08
CA LEU A 251 37.21 -14.34 14.07
C LEU A 251 37.10 -15.72 13.42
N ALA A 252 36.61 -15.80 12.18
CA ALA A 252 36.50 -17.03 11.39
C ALA A 252 36.98 -16.80 9.96
N ASN A 253 37.66 -17.77 9.36
CA ASN A 253 38.22 -17.69 8.01
C ASN A 253 37.45 -18.58 7.02
N ALA A 254 37.73 -18.38 5.73
CA ALA A 254 37.21 -19.29 4.70
C ALA A 254 37.66 -20.73 4.97
N GLY A 255 36.71 -21.67 4.95
CA GLY A 255 36.90 -23.07 5.30
C GLY A 255 36.42 -23.44 6.71
N ASP A 256 36.28 -22.47 7.63
CA ASP A 256 35.82 -22.72 8.99
C ASP A 256 34.32 -23.01 9.04
N VAL A 257 33.90 -23.83 10.01
CA VAL A 257 32.48 -24.11 10.28
C VAL A 257 32.01 -23.21 11.41
N VAL A 258 30.98 -22.41 11.13
CA VAL A 258 30.41 -21.46 12.09
C VAL A 258 29.00 -21.90 12.47
N GLN A 259 28.63 -21.66 13.73
CA GLN A 259 27.27 -21.87 14.20
C GLN A 259 26.48 -20.56 14.17
N GLU A 260 25.17 -20.67 14.29
CA GLU A 260 24.24 -19.55 14.34
C GLU A 260 24.61 -18.56 15.47
N PHE A 261 24.56 -17.26 15.15
CA PHE A 261 24.88 -16.13 16.04
C PHE A 261 26.32 -16.08 16.58
N ILE A 262 27.20 -16.99 16.18
CA ILE A 262 28.63 -16.90 16.54
C ILE A 262 29.27 -15.79 15.67
N PRO A 263 29.90 -14.79 16.29
CA PRO A 263 30.51 -13.69 15.55
C PRO A 263 31.69 -14.19 14.71
N CYS A 264 31.64 -13.88 13.43
CA CYS A 264 32.66 -14.19 12.42
C CYS A 264 33.54 -12.98 12.13
N VAL A 265 32.96 -11.77 12.17
CA VAL A 265 33.64 -10.51 11.83
C VAL A 265 33.18 -9.41 12.77
N THR A 266 34.10 -8.55 13.19
CA THR A 266 33.84 -7.35 13.99
C THR A 266 34.02 -6.11 13.13
N ILE A 267 33.02 -5.22 13.16
CA ILE A 267 33.02 -3.97 12.40
C ILE A 267 32.82 -2.81 13.35
N GLU A 268 33.62 -1.77 13.17
CA GLU A 268 33.43 -0.49 13.86
C GLU A 268 32.95 0.59 12.89
N GLU A 269 31.98 1.40 13.33
CA GLU A 269 31.47 2.51 12.53
C GLU A 269 32.57 3.52 12.19
N SER A 270 32.57 4.06 10.97
CA SER A 270 33.64 4.99 10.52
C SER A 270 33.72 6.26 11.38
N LYS A 271 32.58 6.74 11.90
CA LYS A 271 32.47 7.95 12.74
C LYS A 271 32.15 7.56 14.18
N ALA A 272 32.79 8.22 15.14
CA ALA A 272 32.44 8.05 16.55
C ALA A 272 31.13 8.78 16.85
N SER A 273 30.07 8.09 17.25
CA SER A 273 28.75 8.71 17.47
C SER A 273 28.59 9.27 18.89
N TYR A 274 29.41 8.82 19.85
CA TYR A 274 29.26 9.19 21.25
C TYR A 274 30.58 9.26 22.02
N LEU A 275 30.49 9.89 23.18
CA LEU A 275 31.56 10.18 24.12
C LEU A 275 31.09 9.76 25.51
N ILE A 276 31.92 9.03 26.25
CA ILE A 276 31.67 8.71 27.66
C ILE A 276 32.44 9.69 28.53
N VAL A 277 31.74 10.53 29.27
CA VAL A 277 32.29 11.48 30.24
C VAL A 277 32.29 10.85 31.63
N TYR A 278 33.43 10.92 32.32
CA TYR A 278 33.61 10.37 33.65
C TYR A 278 33.50 11.50 34.69
N LEU A 279 32.39 11.52 35.44
CA LEU A 279 32.18 12.48 36.52
C LEU A 279 32.62 11.88 37.87
N PRO A 280 33.69 12.37 38.51
CA PRO A 280 34.12 11.84 39.81
C PRO A 280 33.03 11.96 40.87
N GLU A 281 33.01 11.06 41.86
CA GLU A 281 32.02 11.07 42.95
C GLU A 281 31.92 12.41 43.70
N LYS A 282 33.05 13.11 43.85
CA LYS A 282 33.12 14.43 44.50
C LYS A 282 32.64 15.58 43.60
N ALA A 283 32.17 15.31 42.38
CA ALA A 283 31.66 16.32 41.47
C ALA A 283 30.36 16.91 42.04
N ARG A 284 30.30 18.25 42.14
CA ARG A 284 29.09 18.97 42.57
C ARG A 284 28.09 19.19 41.43
N LEU A 285 28.47 18.84 40.21
CA LEU A 285 27.62 18.95 39.02
C LEU A 285 26.58 17.83 39.05
N LYS A 286 25.31 18.20 38.95
CA LYS A 286 24.21 17.26 38.70
C LYS A 286 23.94 17.26 37.19
N PRO A 287 24.40 16.26 36.44
CA PRO A 287 24.07 16.17 35.02
C PRO A 287 22.56 15.88 34.88
N GLU A 288 21.94 16.45 33.86
CA GLU A 288 20.58 16.12 33.40
C GLU A 288 20.63 15.80 31.91
N PRO A 289 19.77 14.90 31.40
CA PRO A 289 19.64 14.69 29.96
C PRO A 289 19.29 16.01 29.25
N GLY A 290 19.85 16.23 28.06
CA GLY A 290 19.68 17.45 27.27
C GLY A 290 20.67 18.58 27.58
N MET A 291 21.55 18.44 28.58
CA MET A 291 22.58 19.44 28.84
C MET A 291 23.58 19.54 27.69
N LEU A 292 23.92 20.77 27.30
CA LEU A 292 24.96 21.04 26.30
C LEU A 292 26.36 20.85 26.88
N VAL A 293 27.19 20.17 26.08
CA VAL A 293 28.53 19.76 26.43
C VAL A 293 29.50 20.32 25.40
N LYS A 294 30.50 21.07 25.86
CA LYS A 294 31.61 21.50 25.01
C LYS A 294 32.76 20.51 25.16
N VAL A 295 33.21 19.96 24.04
CA VAL A 295 34.27 18.96 23.95
C VAL A 295 35.51 19.62 23.37
N TYR A 296 36.63 19.45 24.06
CA TYR A 296 37.91 20.02 23.69
C TYR A 296 38.90 18.90 23.37
N SER A 297 39.36 18.84 22.12
CA SER A 297 40.40 17.91 21.69
C SER A 297 41.77 18.43 22.14
N PRO A 298 42.60 17.57 22.76
CA PRO A 298 44.00 17.92 23.04
C PRO A 298 44.87 17.99 21.78
N ARG A 299 44.44 17.40 20.65
CA ARG A 299 45.23 17.29 19.42
C ARG A 299 45.21 18.58 18.62
N ASN A 300 44.04 19.16 18.43
CA ASN A 300 43.88 20.45 17.74
C ASN A 300 42.60 21.14 18.24
N SER A 301 42.68 22.44 18.49
CA SER A 301 41.52 23.28 18.80
C SER A 301 40.46 23.30 17.70
N ASP A 302 40.84 23.05 16.44
CA ASP A 302 39.90 22.98 15.32
C ASP A 302 39.01 21.73 15.37
N PHE A 303 39.37 20.73 16.18
CA PHE A 303 38.59 19.51 16.40
C PHE A 303 37.68 19.60 17.63
N ASN A 304 37.64 20.77 18.28
CA ASN A 304 36.69 21.03 19.35
C ASN A 304 35.27 20.95 18.77
N THR A 305 34.39 20.28 19.49
CA THR A 305 33.00 20.08 19.06
C THR A 305 32.05 20.27 20.24
N THR A 306 30.76 20.24 19.95
CA THR A 306 29.71 20.20 20.94
C THR A 306 29.00 18.85 20.91
N GLY A 307 28.27 18.59 21.98
CA GLY A 307 27.44 17.41 22.12
C GLY A 307 26.38 17.62 23.18
N THR A 308 25.47 16.65 23.29
CA THR A 308 24.35 16.69 24.22
C THR A 308 24.35 15.47 25.13
N VAL A 309 24.06 15.68 26.42
CA VAL A 309 23.95 14.55 27.36
C VAL A 309 22.69 13.75 27.02
N THR A 310 22.86 12.49 26.63
CA THR A 310 21.74 11.60 26.29
C THR A 310 21.39 10.64 27.42
N PHE A 311 22.40 10.12 28.12
CA PHE A 311 22.20 9.19 29.21
C PHE A 311 23.17 9.43 30.36
N ILE A 312 22.70 9.16 31.58
CA ILE A 312 23.47 9.30 32.80
C ILE A 312 23.34 8.00 33.58
N HIS A 313 24.45 7.32 33.79
CA HIS A 313 24.47 6.07 34.55
C HIS A 313 23.93 6.30 35.97
N PRO A 314 23.04 5.45 36.53
CA PRO A 314 22.40 5.71 37.81
C PRO A 314 23.37 5.62 39.00
N GLY A 315 24.40 4.76 38.90
CA GLY A 315 25.41 4.56 39.93
C GLY A 315 26.82 5.03 39.53
N PHE A 316 27.77 4.85 40.45
CA PHE A 316 29.19 5.04 40.19
C PHE A 316 29.84 3.74 39.76
N THR A 317 30.72 3.81 38.77
CA THR A 317 31.54 2.69 38.29
C THR A 317 33.02 3.07 38.38
N MET A 318 33.90 2.08 38.39
CA MET A 318 35.33 2.35 38.21
C MET A 318 35.54 3.11 36.89
N ALA A 319 36.29 4.21 36.93
CA ALA A 319 36.71 4.90 35.72
C ALA A 319 37.60 4.00 34.86
N ASP A 320 37.64 4.27 33.56
CA ASP A 320 38.47 3.51 32.63
C ASP A 320 39.93 3.46 33.08
N GLU A 321 40.60 2.32 32.89
CA GLU A 321 42.00 2.14 33.29
C GLU A 321 42.91 3.19 32.67
N ARG A 322 42.59 3.63 31.45
CA ARG A 322 43.34 4.64 30.71
C ARG A 322 43.25 6.04 31.33
N LEU A 323 42.31 6.27 32.24
CA LEU A 323 42.19 7.49 33.03
C LEU A 323 42.88 7.40 34.39
N SER A 324 43.50 6.26 34.72
CA SER A 324 44.23 6.09 35.97
C SER A 324 45.41 7.07 36.07
N PHE A 325 45.61 7.65 37.24
CA PHE A 325 46.75 8.52 37.51
C PHE A 325 47.63 7.86 38.54
N ARG A 326 48.88 7.52 38.17
CA ARG A 326 49.85 6.84 39.03
C ARG A 326 49.32 5.50 39.61
N GLY A 327 48.56 4.75 38.81
CA GLY A 327 47.96 3.47 39.22
C GLY A 327 46.80 3.60 40.23
N GLN A 328 46.36 4.82 40.54
CA GLN A 328 45.17 5.04 41.35
C GLN A 328 43.94 5.14 40.46
N PHE A 329 43.00 4.23 40.68
CA PHE A 329 41.66 4.27 40.08
C PHE A 329 40.76 5.20 40.89
N PHE A 330 39.77 5.77 40.23
CA PHE A 330 38.73 6.56 40.89
C PHE A 330 37.35 6.11 40.42
N TRP A 331 36.36 6.28 41.30
CA TRP A 331 34.97 6.01 40.98
C TRP A 331 34.35 7.23 40.31
N ALA A 332 33.67 6.98 39.20
CA ALA A 332 33.03 8.01 38.40
C ALA A 332 31.66 7.56 37.90
N ARG A 333 30.76 8.51 37.77
CA ARG A 333 29.47 8.34 37.13
C ARG A 333 29.66 8.56 35.63
N LYS A 334 29.39 7.53 34.83
CA LYS A 334 29.45 7.61 33.37
C LYS A 334 28.29 8.43 32.83
N VAL A 335 28.59 9.40 31.97
CA VAL A 335 27.62 10.23 31.28
C VAL A 335 27.85 10.09 29.79
N HIS A 336 26.85 9.61 29.07
CA HIS A 336 26.90 9.46 27.63
C HIS A 336 26.53 10.80 27.00
N VAL A 337 27.39 11.25 26.10
CA VAL A 337 27.23 12.49 25.34
C VAL A 337 27.23 12.12 23.87
N GLU A 338 26.14 12.43 23.18
CA GLU A 338 26.07 12.31 21.73
C GLU A 338 26.77 13.51 21.10
N LEU A 339 27.68 13.25 20.15
CA LEU A 339 28.49 14.28 19.50
C LEU A 339 27.74 14.87 18.30
N ASP A 340 27.93 16.15 18.02
CA ASP A 340 27.28 16.81 16.88
C ASP A 340 27.75 16.23 15.53
N GLN A 341 26.85 16.27 14.53
CA GLN A 341 27.15 15.82 13.17
C GLN A 341 28.31 16.64 12.59
N ASN A 342 29.37 15.96 12.13
CA ASN A 342 30.62 16.52 11.55
C ASN A 342 31.70 17.00 12.56
N HIS A 343 32.19 16.10 13.41
CA HIS A 343 33.43 16.30 14.16
C HIS A 343 34.60 15.48 13.60
N ASN A 344 35.82 15.88 13.96
CA ASN A 344 37.07 15.23 13.56
C ASN A 344 37.76 14.45 14.71
N LEU A 345 37.03 14.21 15.80
CA LEU A 345 37.51 13.38 16.91
C LEU A 345 37.75 11.92 16.46
N ILE A 346 38.83 11.33 16.94
CA ILE A 346 39.20 9.92 16.67
C ILE A 346 38.70 9.05 17.82
N PRO A 347 38.37 7.77 17.58
CA PRO A 347 37.97 6.86 18.64
C PRO A 347 39.09 6.63 19.63
N SER A 348 38.68 6.34 20.86
CA SER A 348 39.56 6.20 22.01
C SER A 348 40.41 7.46 22.25
N GLU A 349 40.07 8.62 21.67
CA GLU A 349 40.69 9.90 21.99
C GLU A 349 40.20 10.37 23.37
N VAL A 350 41.13 10.78 24.23
CA VAL A 350 40.80 11.37 25.53
C VAL A 350 40.57 12.86 25.31
N VAL A 351 39.38 13.33 25.65
CA VAL A 351 38.95 14.71 25.45
C VAL A 351 38.62 15.38 26.77
N TYR A 352 38.80 16.70 26.83
CA TYR A 352 38.35 17.50 27.96
C TYR A 352 36.95 18.02 27.72
N VAL A 353 36.12 17.94 28.74
CA VAL A 353 34.70 18.18 28.59
C VAL A 353 34.22 19.23 29.58
N LYS A 354 33.45 20.20 29.09
CA LYS A 354 32.78 21.20 29.91
C LYS A 354 31.28 21.06 29.75
N ILE A 355 30.62 20.59 30.80
CA ILE A 355 29.16 20.53 30.88
C ILE A 355 28.67 21.87 31.41
N ASN A 356 27.82 22.55 30.64
CA ASN A 356 27.29 23.84 31.04
C ASN A 356 26.06 23.64 31.95
N ALA A 357 26.15 24.08 33.21
CA ALA A 357 25.04 23.97 34.16
C ALA A 357 23.90 24.96 33.92
N LYS A 358 24.06 25.91 32.98
CA LYS A 358 22.97 26.79 32.55
C LYS A 358 22.10 26.05 31.54
N HIS A 359 20.87 25.74 31.96
CA HIS A 359 19.77 25.47 31.03
C HIS A 359 19.74 26.59 29.98
N PRO A 360 19.62 26.29 28.68
CA PRO A 360 19.44 27.32 27.67
C PRO A 360 18.11 28.03 27.92
N SER A 361 18.16 29.19 28.57
CA SER A 361 17.02 30.07 28.71
C SER A 361 16.68 30.67 27.34
N LYS A 362 15.51 30.29 26.82
CA LYS A 362 14.88 30.72 25.55
C LYS A 362 15.55 30.24 24.26
N LEU A 363 15.37 28.95 23.98
CA LEU A 363 14.82 28.56 22.67
C LEU A 363 13.32 28.33 22.86
N LYS A 364 12.54 28.75 21.86
CA LYS A 364 11.07 28.72 21.83
C LYS A 364 10.54 27.35 22.27
N ASN A 365 9.40 27.40 22.97
CA ASN A 365 8.60 26.28 23.44
C ASN A 365 8.75 25.02 22.59
N ASN A 366 9.26 23.96 23.20
CA ASN A 366 8.84 22.58 22.99
C ASN A 366 9.06 21.84 24.31
N SER A 367 8.10 22.01 25.22
CA SER A 367 8.00 21.16 26.40
C SER A 367 7.58 19.76 25.97
N ALA A 368 8.50 18.83 26.10
CA ALA A 368 8.26 17.41 26.04
C ALA A 368 7.12 17.01 27.00
N LYS A 369 6.01 16.53 26.45
CA LYS A 369 5.25 15.45 27.09
C LYS A 369 6.00 14.15 26.83
N ALA A 370 6.11 13.34 27.87
CA ALA A 370 6.82 12.07 27.91
C ALA A 370 6.59 11.21 26.65
N SER A 371 7.64 11.04 25.85
CA SER A 371 7.65 10.16 24.69
C SER A 371 8.11 8.77 25.11
N LYS A 372 7.18 7.82 25.02
CA LYS A 372 7.51 6.44 24.66
C LYS A 372 8.36 6.51 23.39
N LYS A 373 9.53 5.84 23.40
CA LYS A 373 10.45 5.73 22.25
C LYS A 373 9.66 5.54 20.94
N PRO A 374 9.78 6.45 19.96
CA PRO A 374 9.50 6.15 18.58
C PRO A 374 10.75 5.51 17.97
N LEU A 375 10.54 4.51 17.11
CA LEU A 375 11.53 4.06 16.15
C LEU A 375 12.03 5.26 15.32
N LEU A 376 13.25 5.13 14.80
CA LEU A 376 13.89 6.09 13.90
C LEU A 376 12.87 6.67 12.90
N LYS A 377 12.44 7.92 13.12
CA LYS A 377 11.90 8.74 12.03
C LYS A 377 13.11 9.26 11.28
N THR A 378 13.29 8.76 10.06
CA THR A 378 14.10 9.40 9.02
C THR A 378 13.75 10.89 8.98
N GLU A 379 14.73 11.76 9.24
CA GLU A 379 14.58 13.19 8.98
C GLU A 379 14.36 13.39 7.47
N HIS A 380 13.10 13.54 7.06
CA HIS A 380 12.75 13.94 5.70
C HIS A 380 12.75 15.47 5.62
N GLN A 381 13.61 15.99 4.74
CA GLN A 381 13.60 17.39 4.36
C GLN A 381 12.27 17.70 3.65
N PRO A 382 11.53 18.75 4.03
CA PRO A 382 10.31 19.13 3.33
C PRO A 382 10.66 19.57 1.90
N GLY A 383 10.09 18.89 0.90
CA GLY A 383 10.18 19.28 -0.52
C GLY A 383 10.76 18.24 -1.48
N ASN A 384 11.04 17.01 -1.06
CA ASN A 384 11.54 15.96 -1.95
C ASN A 384 10.45 15.00 -2.43
N HIS A 385 9.30 15.51 -2.88
CA HIS A 385 8.29 14.69 -3.57
C HIS A 385 8.49 14.79 -5.10
N PRO A 386 8.10 13.77 -5.89
CA PRO A 386 8.16 13.83 -7.35
C PRO A 386 7.41 15.06 -7.91
N PRO A 387 7.76 15.53 -9.12
CA PRO A 387 7.09 16.67 -9.73
C PRO A 387 5.61 16.34 -10.02
N ILE A 388 4.72 17.14 -9.42
CA ILE A 388 3.27 17.06 -9.62
C ILE A 388 2.90 17.84 -10.88
N LYS A 389 2.06 17.24 -11.73
CA LYS A 389 1.59 17.80 -13.00
C LYS A 389 0.07 17.84 -13.02
N ASN A 390 -0.51 18.87 -13.63
CA ASN A 390 -1.96 18.93 -13.80
C ASN A 390 -2.44 17.90 -14.83
N LEU A 391 -3.61 17.31 -14.57
CA LEU A 391 -4.33 16.50 -15.54
C LEU A 391 -4.83 17.38 -16.69
N LYS A 392 -4.79 16.84 -17.91
CA LYS A 392 -5.34 17.50 -19.10
C LYS A 392 -6.77 17.02 -19.28
N VAL A 393 -7.69 17.70 -18.60
CA VAL A 393 -9.14 17.44 -18.68
C VAL A 393 -9.73 18.24 -19.84
N PRO A 394 -10.31 17.61 -20.87
CA PRO A 394 -10.92 18.33 -21.98
C PRO A 394 -12.12 19.17 -21.55
N VAL A 395 -12.28 20.36 -22.15
CA VAL A 395 -13.43 21.24 -21.87
C VAL A 395 -14.76 20.56 -22.18
N SER A 396 -14.80 19.69 -23.19
CA SER A 396 -15.99 18.88 -23.52
C SER A 396 -16.40 17.96 -22.36
N LEU A 397 -15.43 17.38 -21.65
CA LEU A 397 -15.70 16.52 -20.50
C LEU A 397 -16.24 17.34 -19.33
N GLN A 398 -15.65 18.50 -19.05
CA GLN A 398 -16.11 19.41 -17.99
C GLN A 398 -17.54 19.93 -18.20
N GLN A 399 -18.00 19.97 -19.45
CA GLN A 399 -19.39 20.32 -19.78
C GLN A 399 -20.38 19.16 -19.58
N LEU A 400 -19.89 17.92 -19.58
CA LEU A 400 -20.69 16.70 -19.43
C LEU A 400 -20.76 16.21 -17.98
N SER A 401 -19.66 16.35 -17.23
CA SER A 401 -19.50 15.80 -15.90
C SER A 401 -18.53 16.61 -15.05
N ARG A 402 -18.77 16.62 -13.74
CA ARG A 402 -17.72 16.85 -12.72
C ARG A 402 -16.69 15.72 -12.81
N PHE A 403 -15.45 16.02 -12.42
CA PHE A 403 -14.33 15.08 -12.46
C PHE A 403 -13.36 15.39 -11.32
N GLU A 404 -13.51 14.64 -10.25
CA GLU A 404 -12.73 14.70 -9.01
C GLU A 404 -12.19 13.29 -8.76
N PRO A 405 -10.92 13.00 -9.14
CA PRO A 405 -10.40 11.64 -9.16
C PRO A 405 -10.17 11.12 -7.73
N SER A 406 -10.92 10.08 -7.35
CA SER A 406 -10.80 9.45 -6.02
C SER A 406 -9.98 8.16 -6.06
N GLY A 407 -10.13 7.32 -7.09
CA GLY A 407 -9.45 6.04 -7.17
C GLY A 407 -8.97 5.74 -8.58
N VAL A 408 -7.88 4.96 -8.70
CA VAL A 408 -7.25 4.68 -10.00
C VAL A 408 -6.71 3.26 -10.10
N VAL A 409 -6.87 2.65 -11.27
CA VAL A 409 -6.29 1.34 -11.58
C VAL A 409 -5.74 1.31 -13.01
N TRP A 410 -4.75 0.46 -13.27
CA TRP A 410 -4.17 0.27 -14.59
C TRP A 410 -4.93 -0.79 -15.40
N LEU A 411 -5.26 -0.49 -16.65
CA LEU A 411 -5.86 -1.42 -17.62
C LEU A 411 -4.78 -1.87 -18.62
N PRO A 412 -4.25 -3.12 -18.51
CA PRO A 412 -3.14 -3.58 -19.34
C PRO A 412 -3.46 -3.65 -20.84
N ASP A 413 -4.69 -4.03 -21.19
CA ASP A 413 -5.20 -4.20 -22.55
C ASP A 413 -5.37 -2.85 -23.26
N LEU A 414 -5.93 -1.85 -22.58
CA LEU A 414 -6.12 -0.50 -23.11
C LEU A 414 -4.86 0.37 -23.00
N LYS A 415 -3.90 -0.03 -22.17
CA LYS A 415 -2.71 0.78 -21.80
C LYS A 415 -3.08 2.17 -21.28
N LYS A 416 -4.15 2.23 -20.48
CA LYS A 416 -4.69 3.43 -19.86
C LYS A 416 -4.97 3.17 -18.39
N TYR A 417 -5.09 4.24 -17.62
CA TYR A 417 -5.65 4.19 -16.28
C TYR A 417 -7.17 4.36 -16.35
N LEU A 418 -7.87 3.59 -15.53
CA LEU A 418 -9.28 3.78 -15.24
C LEU A 418 -9.40 4.51 -13.91
N ILE A 419 -10.16 5.60 -13.91
CA ILE A 419 -10.32 6.49 -12.77
C ILE A 419 -11.80 6.50 -12.37
N VAL A 420 -12.04 6.36 -11.06
CA VAL A 420 -13.33 6.62 -10.43
C VAL A 420 -13.32 8.02 -9.82
N SER A 421 -14.51 8.61 -9.72
CA SER A 421 -14.70 9.95 -9.17
C SER A 421 -15.85 9.91 -8.17
N ASP A 422 -15.69 10.63 -7.06
CA ASP A 422 -16.72 10.82 -6.05
C ASP A 422 -17.98 11.48 -6.63
N ASP A 423 -17.80 12.44 -7.54
CA ASP A 423 -18.83 13.28 -8.08
C ASP A 423 -18.88 13.25 -9.62
N THR A 424 -19.99 12.72 -10.15
CA THR A 424 -20.20 12.54 -11.59
C THR A 424 -21.46 13.26 -12.09
N GLY A 425 -21.45 13.60 -13.37
CA GLY A 425 -22.51 14.36 -14.03
C GLY A 425 -22.54 15.84 -13.63
N ILE A 426 -23.65 16.52 -13.91
CA ILE A 426 -23.82 17.95 -13.58
C ILE A 426 -24.82 18.10 -12.44
N GLN A 427 -24.44 18.84 -11.41
CA GLN A 427 -25.19 18.96 -10.17
C GLN A 427 -26.57 19.54 -10.44
N ASN A 428 -27.61 19.00 -9.79
CA ASN A 428 -29.00 19.44 -9.95
C ASN A 428 -29.55 19.26 -11.38
N THR A 429 -28.98 18.36 -12.18
CA THR A 429 -29.52 17.97 -13.49
C THR A 429 -30.02 16.53 -13.49
N LYS A 430 -30.65 16.09 -14.60
CA LYS A 430 -31.02 14.68 -14.77
C LYS A 430 -29.83 13.74 -14.84
N ASN A 431 -28.63 14.27 -15.10
CA ASN A 431 -27.39 13.50 -15.23
C ASN A 431 -26.60 13.47 -13.91
N ASP A 432 -27.11 14.03 -12.82
CA ASP A 432 -26.39 14.04 -11.53
C ASP A 432 -26.20 12.62 -11.01
N HIS A 433 -24.97 12.28 -10.62
CA HIS A 433 -24.55 10.92 -10.24
C HIS A 433 -24.70 9.88 -11.36
N ALA A 434 -24.45 10.31 -12.61
CA ALA A 434 -24.33 9.41 -13.75
C ALA A 434 -23.25 8.35 -13.50
N PRO A 435 -23.44 7.10 -13.94
CA PRO A 435 -22.49 6.02 -13.70
C PRO A 435 -21.31 6.11 -14.68
N TYR A 436 -20.53 7.18 -14.55
CA TYR A 436 -19.38 7.47 -15.38
C TYR A 436 -18.09 7.00 -14.73
N LEU A 437 -17.20 6.48 -15.57
CA LEU A 437 -15.80 6.20 -15.30
C LEU A 437 -14.96 7.01 -16.29
N PHE A 438 -13.68 7.20 -16.00
CA PHE A 438 -12.82 8.04 -16.83
C PHE A 438 -11.55 7.29 -17.22
N LEU A 439 -11.17 7.41 -18.49
CA LEU A 439 -9.92 6.84 -19.00
C LEU A 439 -8.86 7.93 -19.12
N MET A 440 -7.64 7.60 -18.72
CA MET A 440 -6.50 8.50 -18.75
C MET A 440 -5.27 7.81 -19.34
N ASP A 441 -4.55 8.50 -20.22
CA ASP A 441 -3.28 8.00 -20.75
C ASP A 441 -2.09 8.22 -19.79
N LYS A 442 -0.93 7.63 -20.12
CA LYS A 442 0.32 7.78 -19.34
C LYS A 442 0.84 9.23 -19.24
N THR A 443 0.31 10.15 -20.05
CA THR A 443 0.71 11.57 -20.04
C THR A 443 -0.18 12.44 -19.15
N GLY A 444 -1.21 11.85 -18.54
CA GLY A 444 -2.22 12.55 -17.74
C GLY A 444 -3.32 13.19 -18.60
N ALA A 445 -3.49 12.78 -19.86
CA ALA A 445 -4.61 13.24 -20.68
C ALA A 445 -5.84 12.35 -20.46
N VAL A 446 -6.94 12.98 -20.05
CA VAL A 446 -8.22 12.30 -19.83
C VAL A 446 -9.02 12.30 -21.13
N ASP A 447 -9.69 11.19 -21.43
CA ASP A 447 -10.53 11.06 -22.62
C ASP A 447 -11.68 12.08 -22.59
N ALA A 448 -12.07 12.58 -23.77
CA ALA A 448 -13.06 13.64 -23.90
C ALA A 448 -14.49 13.21 -23.55
N GLU A 449 -14.76 11.91 -23.63
CA GLU A 449 -16.04 11.29 -23.32
C GLU A 449 -15.86 10.33 -22.15
N PRO A 450 -16.72 10.40 -21.12
CA PRO A 450 -16.67 9.44 -20.02
C PRO A 450 -17.16 8.08 -20.48
N VAL A 451 -16.66 7.02 -19.85
CA VAL A 451 -17.08 5.66 -20.11
C VAL A 451 -18.31 5.34 -19.25
N LEU A 452 -19.33 4.75 -19.85
CA LEU A 452 -20.57 4.41 -19.14
C LEU A 452 -20.46 3.04 -18.46
N LEU A 453 -20.63 3.03 -17.14
CA LEU A 453 -20.75 1.80 -16.36
C LEU A 453 -22.18 1.24 -16.50
N SER A 454 -22.32 0.25 -17.38
CA SER A 454 -23.59 -0.41 -17.67
C SER A 454 -24.07 -1.29 -16.52
N GLY A 455 -25.39 -1.48 -16.38
CA GLY A 455 -25.98 -2.31 -15.32
C GLY A 455 -26.37 -1.54 -14.05
N THR A 456 -26.16 -0.23 -14.02
CA THR A 456 -26.75 0.68 -13.03
C THR A 456 -27.17 2.00 -13.67
N ASN A 457 -28.18 2.67 -13.10
CA ASN A 457 -28.65 3.97 -13.59
C ASN A 457 -27.93 5.13 -12.90
N THR A 458 -27.47 4.92 -11.66
CA THR A 458 -26.72 5.90 -10.87
C THR A 458 -25.73 5.19 -9.96
N ILE A 459 -24.62 5.86 -9.68
CA ILE A 459 -23.66 5.51 -8.63
C ILE A 459 -23.12 6.83 -8.06
N ASN A 460 -22.93 6.88 -6.76
CA ASN A 460 -22.63 8.14 -6.07
C ASN A 460 -21.48 7.89 -5.09
N ASP A 461 -20.54 8.82 -5.00
CA ASP A 461 -19.47 8.83 -4.00
C ASP A 461 -18.54 7.61 -4.16
N LEU A 462 -18.14 7.29 -5.40
CA LEU A 462 -17.17 6.23 -5.65
C LEU A 462 -15.77 6.69 -5.27
N GLU A 463 -15.26 6.15 -4.17
CA GLU A 463 -13.96 6.55 -3.64
C GLU A 463 -12.84 5.60 -4.07
N ALA A 464 -13.11 4.29 -4.05
CA ALA A 464 -12.08 3.30 -4.26
C ALA A 464 -12.35 2.39 -5.46
N ILE A 465 -11.27 1.97 -6.12
CA ILE A 465 -11.28 0.93 -7.16
C ILE A 465 -10.05 0.02 -7.00
N THR A 466 -10.23 -1.28 -7.17
CA THR A 466 -9.13 -2.24 -7.13
C THR A 466 -9.32 -3.38 -8.13
N ALA A 467 -8.23 -3.86 -8.73
CA ALA A 467 -8.22 -5.00 -9.64
C ALA A 467 -8.26 -6.31 -8.84
N VAL A 468 -9.16 -7.20 -9.24
CA VAL A 468 -9.23 -8.59 -8.74
C VAL A 468 -8.43 -9.50 -9.66
N ASP A 469 -8.61 -9.32 -10.97
CA ASP A 469 -7.83 -9.89 -12.05
C ASP A 469 -7.82 -8.90 -13.24
N ASP A 470 -7.29 -9.32 -14.39
CA ASP A 470 -7.14 -8.45 -15.57
C ASP A 470 -8.47 -7.85 -16.06
N ASN A 471 -9.60 -8.50 -15.77
CA ASN A 471 -10.91 -8.11 -16.29
C ASN A 471 -11.95 -7.79 -15.22
N THR A 472 -11.64 -8.00 -13.95
CA THR A 472 -12.59 -7.89 -12.84
C THR A 472 -12.11 -6.87 -11.82
N TYR A 473 -13.01 -5.99 -11.38
CA TYR A 473 -12.70 -4.95 -10.41
C TYR A 473 -13.76 -4.86 -9.33
N TYR A 474 -13.32 -4.47 -8.13
CA TYR A 474 -14.22 -4.00 -7.09
C TYR A 474 -14.19 -2.48 -7.01
N LEU A 475 -15.36 -1.88 -6.87
CA LEU A 475 -15.56 -0.46 -6.65
C LEU A 475 -16.26 -0.28 -5.31
N LEU A 476 -15.86 0.74 -4.57
CA LEU A 476 -16.37 1.00 -3.24
C LEU A 476 -16.82 2.46 -3.11
N ALA A 477 -18.04 2.64 -2.61
CA ALA A 477 -18.53 3.96 -2.26
C ALA A 477 -18.16 4.34 -0.81
N SER A 478 -18.09 5.65 -0.53
CA SER A 478 -17.59 6.21 0.74
C SER A 478 -18.27 5.67 2.01
N GLN A 479 -19.54 5.27 1.93
CA GLN A 479 -20.41 5.01 3.09
C GLN A 479 -20.60 6.22 4.02
N ASN A 480 -20.13 7.42 3.67
CA ASN A 480 -20.24 8.60 4.52
C ASN A 480 -21.65 9.21 4.47
N ILE A 481 -22.02 9.98 5.50
CA ILE A 481 -23.23 10.79 5.49
C ILE A 481 -23.04 12.00 4.58
N SER A 482 -24.06 12.32 3.78
CA SER A 482 -24.06 13.55 2.98
C SER A 482 -24.11 14.80 3.87
N LYS A 483 -23.81 15.97 3.29
CA LYS A 483 -23.92 17.29 3.95
C LYS A 483 -25.31 17.54 4.58
N ASN A 484 -26.35 16.88 4.08
CA ASN A 484 -27.73 16.98 4.58
C ASN A 484 -28.04 15.98 5.72
N GLY A 485 -27.04 15.27 6.24
CA GLY A 485 -27.20 14.27 7.30
C GLY A 485 -27.91 12.99 6.85
N LYS A 486 -27.97 12.71 5.54
CA LYS A 486 -28.60 11.52 4.97
C LYS A 486 -27.57 10.61 4.33
N ARG A 487 -27.82 9.30 4.33
CA ARG A 487 -27.05 8.28 3.61
C ARG A 487 -27.94 7.56 2.59
N PRO A 488 -27.95 7.99 1.32
CA PRO A 488 -28.68 7.29 0.26
C PRO A 488 -28.10 5.89 0.01
N ARG A 489 -28.95 4.92 -0.37
CA ARG A 489 -28.51 3.54 -0.64
C ARG A 489 -27.41 3.43 -1.70
N ASN A 490 -27.35 4.34 -2.66
CA ASN A 490 -26.32 4.33 -3.70
C ASN A 490 -24.93 4.81 -3.24
N ARG A 491 -24.81 5.36 -2.02
CA ARG A 491 -23.54 5.64 -1.33
C ARG A 491 -23.05 4.47 -0.47
N GLU A 492 -23.85 3.41 -0.36
CA GLU A 492 -23.49 2.22 0.40
C GLU A 492 -22.94 1.09 -0.48
N TYR A 493 -22.75 1.32 -1.78
CA TYR A 493 -22.45 0.22 -2.68
C TYR A 493 -21.01 -0.27 -2.58
N LEU A 494 -20.88 -1.60 -2.54
CA LEU A 494 -19.72 -2.32 -3.01
C LEU A 494 -20.14 -3.05 -4.29
N VAL A 495 -19.41 -2.82 -5.37
CA VAL A 495 -19.77 -3.24 -6.73
C VAL A 495 -18.69 -4.15 -7.29
N LYS A 496 -19.09 -5.27 -7.89
CA LYS A 496 -18.23 -6.08 -8.77
C LYS A 496 -18.53 -5.69 -10.21
N MET A 497 -17.54 -5.17 -10.91
CA MET A 497 -17.64 -4.93 -12.35
C MET A 497 -16.67 -5.80 -13.12
N THR A 498 -16.99 -6.02 -14.39
CA THR A 498 -16.06 -6.56 -15.37
C THR A 498 -15.93 -5.61 -16.54
N HIS A 499 -14.82 -5.69 -17.26
CA HIS A 499 -14.67 -5.02 -18.54
C HIS A 499 -14.27 -5.98 -19.65
N ASP A 500 -14.63 -5.62 -20.87
CA ASP A 500 -14.18 -6.25 -22.12
C ASP A 500 -13.91 -5.12 -23.12
N GLY A 501 -12.63 -4.76 -23.28
CA GLY A 501 -12.22 -3.58 -24.03
C GLY A 501 -12.76 -2.29 -23.41
N ASP A 502 -13.58 -1.55 -24.15
CA ASP A 502 -14.17 -0.29 -23.69
C ASP A 502 -15.53 -0.44 -22.99
N GLN A 503 -16.03 -1.68 -22.84
CA GLN A 503 -17.33 -1.97 -22.25
C GLN A 503 -17.20 -2.34 -20.77
N PHE A 504 -17.70 -1.47 -19.88
CA PHE A 504 -17.69 -1.69 -18.44
C PHE A 504 -19.10 -2.05 -17.95
N LYS A 505 -19.21 -3.16 -17.22
CA LYS A 505 -20.51 -3.70 -16.78
C LYS A 505 -20.48 -4.12 -15.32
N VAL A 506 -21.47 -3.64 -14.57
CA VAL A 506 -21.79 -4.14 -13.23
C VAL A 506 -22.30 -5.58 -13.33
N GLN A 507 -21.59 -6.50 -12.70
CA GLN A 507 -22.02 -7.89 -12.54
C GLN A 507 -22.94 -7.99 -11.31
N ASN A 508 -22.44 -7.55 -10.16
CA ASN A 508 -23.14 -7.63 -8.88
C ASN A 508 -22.89 -6.38 -8.05
N ARG A 509 -23.80 -6.10 -7.10
CA ARG A 509 -23.64 -5.04 -6.10
C ARG A 509 -24.29 -5.42 -4.78
N VAL A 510 -23.79 -4.87 -3.68
CA VAL A 510 -24.38 -5.02 -2.34
C VAL A 510 -24.36 -3.68 -1.61
N ASN A 511 -25.33 -3.45 -0.73
CA ASN A 511 -25.29 -2.36 0.24
C ASN A 511 -24.41 -2.79 1.41
N PHE A 512 -23.16 -2.34 1.42
CA PHE A 512 -22.09 -2.87 2.28
C PHE A 512 -22.32 -2.54 3.76
N LEU A 513 -22.62 -1.28 4.11
CA LEU A 513 -22.97 -0.92 5.48
C LEU A 513 -24.20 -1.71 5.97
N SER A 514 -25.27 -1.75 5.17
CA SER A 514 -26.46 -2.54 5.47
C SER A 514 -26.15 -4.04 5.69
N LEU A 515 -25.22 -4.61 4.93
CA LEU A 515 -24.75 -5.99 5.08
C LEU A 515 -23.99 -6.18 6.40
N ILE A 516 -23.11 -5.26 6.78
CA ILE A 516 -22.36 -5.30 8.03
C ILE A 516 -23.33 -5.26 9.23
N LEU A 517 -24.26 -4.31 9.23
CA LEU A 517 -25.20 -4.08 10.34
C LEU A 517 -26.17 -5.24 10.57
N ARG A 518 -26.55 -5.98 9.52
CA ARG A 518 -27.39 -7.17 9.67
C ARG A 518 -26.62 -8.42 10.09
N SER A 519 -25.29 -8.41 9.95
CA SER A 519 -24.45 -9.59 10.16
C SER A 519 -23.77 -9.59 11.53
N TYR A 520 -23.51 -8.41 12.10
CA TYR A 520 -22.76 -8.26 13.35
C TYR A 520 -23.56 -7.53 14.42
N ASP A 521 -23.35 -7.95 15.67
CA ASP A 521 -23.86 -7.27 16.85
C ASP A 521 -22.97 -6.09 17.25
N THR A 522 -23.42 -5.31 18.23
CA THR A 522 -22.70 -4.13 18.71
C THR A 522 -21.28 -4.44 19.18
N ASP A 523 -21.05 -5.60 19.80
CA ASP A 523 -19.73 -5.99 20.29
C ASP A 523 -18.76 -6.25 19.13
N LYS A 524 -19.20 -6.95 18.08
CA LYS A 524 -18.42 -7.15 16.85
C LYS A 524 -18.20 -5.83 16.09
N LEU A 525 -19.20 -4.95 16.01
CA LEU A 525 -19.03 -3.62 15.40
C LEU A 525 -17.99 -2.77 16.15
N ASN A 526 -18.03 -2.78 17.49
CA ASN A 526 -17.02 -2.13 18.32
C ASN A 526 -15.63 -2.72 18.11
N ALA A 527 -15.53 -4.05 17.95
CA ALA A 527 -14.28 -4.75 17.63
C ALA A 527 -13.74 -4.41 16.23
N LEU A 528 -14.58 -3.95 15.31
CA LEU A 528 -14.18 -3.40 14.01
C LEU A 528 -13.78 -1.91 14.07
N GLY A 529 -13.85 -1.29 15.25
CA GLY A 529 -13.53 0.13 15.45
C GLY A 529 -14.71 1.08 15.27
N LEU A 530 -15.93 0.55 15.08
CA LEU A 530 -17.15 1.33 14.83
C LEU A 530 -17.86 1.71 16.14
N GLN A 531 -17.18 2.50 16.97
CA GLN A 531 -17.64 2.86 18.32
C GLN A 531 -18.49 4.13 18.35
N HIS A 532 -18.38 4.97 17.32
CA HIS A 532 -19.09 6.24 17.19
C HIS A 532 -20.23 6.12 16.19
N TYR A 533 -21.30 6.88 16.42
CA TYR A 533 -22.50 6.87 15.59
C TYR A 533 -22.71 8.23 14.93
N ALA A 534 -23.11 8.19 13.66
CA ALA A 534 -23.51 9.35 12.89
C ALA A 534 -24.95 9.79 13.22
N VAL A 535 -25.35 10.95 12.68
CA VAL A 535 -26.67 11.55 12.94
C VAL A 535 -27.86 10.75 12.43
N ASP A 536 -27.64 9.80 11.51
CA ASP A 536 -28.67 8.89 10.99
C ASP A 536 -28.90 7.67 11.91
N GLY A 537 -28.15 7.57 13.02
CA GLY A 537 -28.26 6.48 13.99
C GLY A 537 -27.48 5.22 13.60
N HIS A 538 -26.72 5.25 12.51
CA HIS A 538 -25.80 4.19 12.11
C HIS A 538 -24.35 4.55 12.51
N PRO A 539 -23.43 3.58 12.56
CA PRO A 539 -22.03 3.87 12.85
C PRO A 539 -21.42 4.90 11.89
N GLU A 540 -20.52 5.72 12.42
CA GLU A 540 -19.66 6.59 11.60
C GLU A 540 -18.73 5.70 10.78
N LEU A 541 -18.78 5.86 9.47
CA LEU A 541 -17.99 5.07 8.53
C LEU A 541 -17.76 5.91 7.27
N ASN A 542 -16.49 6.18 6.98
CA ASN A 542 -16.02 6.74 5.73
C ASN A 542 -14.87 5.88 5.21
N ILE A 543 -15.13 5.19 4.10
CA ILE A 543 -14.20 4.28 3.45
C ILE A 543 -13.72 4.91 2.16
N GLU A 544 -12.42 5.08 2.00
CA GLU A 544 -11.88 5.68 0.77
C GLU A 544 -10.92 4.77 0.02
N ALA A 545 -10.47 3.68 0.66
CA ALA A 545 -9.44 2.84 0.09
C ALA A 545 -9.86 1.37 -0.03
N ALA A 546 -9.45 0.75 -1.13
CA ALA A 546 -9.64 -0.67 -1.37
C ALA A 546 -8.43 -1.27 -2.10
N ALA A 547 -7.92 -2.38 -1.60
CA ALA A 547 -6.85 -3.14 -2.24
C ALA A 547 -7.16 -4.63 -2.20
N TYR A 548 -6.99 -5.35 -3.29
CA TYR A 548 -7.20 -6.79 -3.35
C TYR A 548 -5.87 -7.54 -3.39
N SER A 549 -5.71 -8.57 -2.55
CA SER A 549 -4.54 -9.45 -2.54
C SER A 549 -4.83 -10.76 -1.81
N GLY A 550 -4.29 -11.88 -2.30
CA GLY A 550 -4.40 -13.19 -1.64
C GLY A 550 -5.83 -13.61 -1.29
N ASP A 551 -6.75 -13.49 -2.25
CA ASP A 551 -8.20 -13.79 -2.12
C ASP A 551 -8.94 -13.00 -1.03
N ALA A 552 -8.39 -11.85 -0.63
CA ALA A 552 -8.99 -10.96 0.35
C ALA A 552 -9.04 -9.52 -0.16
N LEU A 553 -10.10 -8.81 0.25
CA LEU A 553 -10.24 -7.38 0.04
C LEU A 553 -9.83 -6.64 1.31
N TYR A 554 -8.84 -5.77 1.19
CA TYR A 554 -8.35 -4.88 2.23
C TYR A 554 -9.03 -3.53 2.07
N ILE A 555 -9.58 -3.01 3.15
CA ILE A 555 -10.42 -1.81 3.12
C ILE A 555 -9.84 -0.81 4.11
N GLY A 556 -9.42 0.35 3.63
CA GLY A 556 -8.86 1.42 4.45
C GLY A 556 -9.92 2.45 4.83
N LEU A 557 -9.98 2.78 6.11
CA LEU A 557 -10.94 3.76 6.62
C LEU A 557 -10.27 5.15 6.69
N LYS A 558 -10.92 6.16 6.10
CA LYS A 558 -10.58 7.55 6.41
C LYS A 558 -11.14 7.95 7.76
N GLN A 559 -12.35 7.50 8.06
CA GLN A 559 -12.96 7.62 9.38
C GLN A 559 -13.79 6.36 9.71
N PRO A 560 -13.82 5.90 10.96
CA PRO A 560 -13.12 6.45 12.12
C PRO A 560 -11.61 6.16 12.11
N VAL A 561 -10.85 7.03 12.76
CA VAL A 561 -9.43 6.79 13.09
C VAL A 561 -9.36 6.34 14.55
N SER A 562 -8.63 5.26 14.83
CA SER A 562 -8.49 4.74 16.20
C SER A 562 -7.41 5.50 16.97
N ASP A 563 -7.39 5.35 18.30
CA ASP A 563 -6.29 5.87 19.15
C ASP A 563 -4.90 5.29 18.78
N LYS A 564 -4.88 4.15 18.07
CA LYS A 564 -3.66 3.49 17.58
C LYS A 564 -3.30 3.88 16.15
N GLY A 565 -4.07 4.75 15.51
CA GLY A 565 -3.91 5.18 14.12
C GLY A 565 -5.05 4.71 13.21
N ALA A 566 -4.82 4.81 11.90
CA ALA A 566 -5.80 4.46 10.88
C ALA A 566 -6.09 2.95 10.87
N ILE A 567 -7.32 2.60 10.49
CA ILE A 567 -7.83 1.22 10.55
C ILE A 567 -7.83 0.62 9.13
N ILE A 568 -7.30 -0.59 9.01
CA ILE A 568 -7.41 -1.41 7.80
C ILE A 568 -8.23 -2.65 8.16
N TRP A 569 -9.34 -2.87 7.46
CA TRP A 569 -10.09 -4.11 7.52
C TRP A 569 -9.59 -5.12 6.48
N LYS A 570 -9.75 -6.40 6.81
CA LYS A 570 -9.61 -7.52 5.87
C LYS A 570 -10.97 -8.21 5.76
N LEU A 571 -11.50 -8.24 4.54
CA LEU A 571 -12.66 -9.01 4.13
C LEU A 571 -12.17 -10.27 3.38
N SER A 572 -12.30 -11.42 4.02
CA SER A 572 -11.93 -12.71 3.43
C SER A 572 -13.06 -13.22 2.53
N ASN A 573 -12.71 -13.84 1.39
CA ASN A 573 -13.68 -14.34 0.41
C ASN A 573 -14.73 -13.28 0.02
N PRO A 574 -14.32 -12.14 -0.56
CA PRO A 574 -15.22 -11.02 -0.85
C PRO A 574 -16.34 -11.41 -1.83
N ASP A 575 -16.15 -12.40 -2.70
CA ASP A 575 -17.17 -12.81 -3.66
C ASP A 575 -18.45 -13.37 -3.03
N SER A 576 -18.39 -13.93 -1.81
CA SER A 576 -19.58 -14.47 -1.15
C SER A 576 -20.59 -13.39 -0.73
N ILE A 577 -20.15 -12.14 -0.54
CA ILE A 577 -21.01 -11.05 -0.07
C ILE A 577 -22.09 -10.69 -1.10
N PHE A 578 -21.82 -10.94 -2.38
CA PHE A 578 -22.75 -10.68 -3.48
C PHE A 578 -23.90 -11.69 -3.55
N GLN A 579 -23.83 -12.78 -2.79
CA GLN A 579 -24.94 -13.74 -2.61
C GLN A 579 -25.98 -13.22 -1.62
N ASN A 580 -25.75 -12.04 -1.03
CA ASN A 580 -26.68 -11.33 -0.16
C ASN A 580 -27.06 -12.10 1.12
N GLN A 581 -26.19 -13.00 1.57
CA GLN A 581 -26.27 -13.68 2.86
C GLN A 581 -25.59 -12.85 3.95
N PRO A 582 -25.87 -13.09 5.25
CA PRO A 582 -25.10 -12.50 6.35
C PRO A 582 -23.63 -12.92 6.27
N LEU A 583 -22.73 -12.02 6.68
CA LEU A 583 -21.30 -12.31 6.81
C LEU A 583 -21.07 -13.34 7.91
N SER A 584 -20.08 -14.21 7.70
CA SER A 584 -19.63 -15.12 8.77
C SER A 584 -18.90 -14.32 9.88
N PRO A 585 -18.89 -14.77 11.15
CA PRO A 585 -18.41 -13.99 12.30
C PRO A 585 -17.00 -13.38 12.19
N ASP A 586 -16.11 -14.00 11.41
CA ASP A 586 -14.71 -13.58 11.23
C ASP A 586 -14.39 -13.28 9.76
N GLN A 587 -15.41 -13.15 8.90
CA GLN A 587 -15.23 -12.86 7.48
C GLN A 587 -14.68 -11.44 7.27
N LEU A 588 -15.18 -10.48 8.05
CA LEU A 588 -14.64 -9.13 8.15
C LEU A 588 -13.94 -8.98 9.50
N SER A 589 -12.67 -8.59 9.49
CA SER A 589 -11.86 -8.40 10.69
C SER A 589 -10.92 -7.21 10.52
N ILE A 590 -10.38 -6.69 11.62
CA ILE A 590 -9.29 -5.71 11.55
C ILE A 590 -8.03 -6.44 11.08
N TYR A 591 -7.49 -6.02 9.94
CA TYR A 591 -6.17 -6.46 9.46
C TYR A 591 -5.06 -5.91 10.36
N GLY A 592 -5.19 -4.64 10.73
CA GLY A 592 -4.32 -3.95 11.67
C GLY A 592 -4.68 -2.47 11.78
N THR A 593 -4.02 -1.80 12.72
CA THR A 593 -4.05 -0.35 12.86
C THR A 593 -2.65 0.19 12.62
N VAL A 594 -2.53 1.31 11.91
CA VAL A 594 -1.23 1.88 11.52
C VAL A 594 -1.19 3.38 11.84
N ASP A 595 -0.10 3.82 12.50
CA ASP A 595 0.12 5.24 12.79
C ASP A 595 0.64 5.96 11.53
N LEU A 596 -0.21 6.81 10.95
CA LEU A 596 0.10 7.59 9.75
C LEU A 596 0.45 9.05 10.08
N GLY A 597 0.47 9.46 11.36
CA GLY A 597 0.70 10.84 11.79
C GLY A 597 -0.54 11.49 12.44
N GLU A 598 -0.65 12.82 12.36
CA GLU A 598 -1.66 13.64 13.08
C GLU A 598 -3.12 13.28 12.70
N ASN A 599 -3.65 12.22 13.31
CA ASN A 599 -5.00 11.68 13.07
C ASN A 599 -5.31 11.49 11.58
N ALA A 600 -4.32 11.09 10.79
CA ALA A 600 -4.49 10.85 9.37
C ALA A 600 -5.30 9.57 9.13
N GLY A 601 -6.31 9.66 8.26
CA GLY A 601 -7.07 8.54 7.72
C GLY A 601 -6.45 8.04 6.43
N ILE A 602 -6.86 6.85 5.98
CA ILE A 602 -6.39 6.29 4.71
C ILE A 602 -7.27 6.82 3.58
N SER A 603 -6.64 7.38 2.54
CA SER A 603 -7.30 7.80 1.31
C SER A 603 -7.21 6.76 0.19
N ASP A 604 -6.10 6.03 0.06
CA ASP A 604 -6.04 4.85 -0.83
C ASP A 604 -5.11 3.75 -0.31
N LEU A 605 -5.25 2.55 -0.86
CA LEU A 605 -4.41 1.38 -0.62
C LEU A 605 -4.07 0.69 -1.94
N SER A 606 -2.84 0.19 -2.04
CA SER A 606 -2.45 -0.67 -3.16
C SER A 606 -1.37 -1.65 -2.72
N PHE A 607 -1.39 -2.86 -3.28
CA PHE A 607 -0.28 -3.79 -3.15
C PHE A 607 0.64 -3.64 -4.37
N ASP A 608 1.95 -3.67 -4.13
CA ASP A 608 2.90 -3.80 -5.22
C ASP A 608 3.08 -5.26 -5.65
N GLN A 609 3.92 -5.47 -6.67
CA GLN A 609 4.19 -6.78 -7.28
C GLN A 609 4.85 -7.76 -6.30
N ASN A 610 5.51 -7.24 -5.25
CA ASN A 610 6.17 -8.02 -4.21
C ASN A 610 5.24 -8.30 -3.01
N GLY A 611 3.98 -7.86 -3.08
CA GLY A 611 2.99 -8.02 -2.02
C GLY A 611 3.17 -7.05 -0.85
N ILE A 612 3.95 -5.97 -1.01
CA ILE A 612 4.08 -4.91 -0.01
C ILE A 612 2.86 -4.00 -0.10
N LEU A 613 2.30 -3.63 1.05
CA LEU A 613 1.16 -2.73 1.14
C LEU A 613 1.62 -1.27 1.14
N TRP A 614 1.03 -0.46 0.28
CA TRP A 614 1.23 0.97 0.20
C TRP A 614 -0.06 1.69 0.54
N ALA A 615 0.05 2.85 1.19
CA ALA A 615 -1.10 3.65 1.61
C ALA A 615 -0.89 5.13 1.34
N LEU A 616 -1.95 5.77 0.87
CA LEU A 616 -2.08 7.22 0.91
C LEU A 616 -2.83 7.63 2.17
N SER A 617 -2.46 8.78 2.72
CA SER A 617 -3.12 9.32 3.90
C SER A 617 -3.43 10.79 3.77
N THR A 618 -4.57 11.21 4.30
CA THR A 618 -4.98 12.60 4.44
C THR A 618 -5.51 12.86 5.85
N ILE A 619 -5.46 14.11 6.32
CA ILE A 619 -6.06 14.49 7.59
C ILE A 619 -7.55 14.76 7.36
N PRO A 620 -8.47 13.98 7.95
CA PRO A 620 -9.90 14.16 7.75
C PRO A 620 -10.36 15.53 8.25
N ASN A 621 -11.19 16.22 7.47
CA ASN A 621 -11.78 17.52 7.80
C ASN A 621 -10.77 18.67 8.04
N ALA A 622 -9.52 18.53 7.61
CA ALA A 622 -8.52 19.61 7.65
C ALA A 622 -8.78 20.66 6.55
N SER A 623 -8.45 21.93 6.83
CA SER A 623 -8.41 22.97 5.79
C SER A 623 -7.20 22.77 4.88
N LYS A 624 -7.23 23.34 3.66
CA LYS A 624 -6.15 23.20 2.67
C LYS A 624 -4.77 23.54 3.25
N GLU A 625 -4.64 24.57 4.08
CA GLU A 625 -3.36 24.99 4.68
C GLU A 625 -2.87 24.10 5.83
N LYS A 626 -3.77 23.28 6.38
CA LYS A 626 -3.47 22.31 7.44
C LYS A 626 -3.41 20.88 6.90
N GLN A 627 -3.71 20.69 5.63
CA GLN A 627 -3.73 19.37 5.02
C GLN A 627 -2.29 18.90 4.81
N LEU A 628 -2.04 17.66 5.19
CA LEU A 628 -0.80 16.96 4.92
C LEU A 628 -1.15 15.61 4.30
N GLY A 629 -1.06 15.55 2.98
CA GLY A 629 -1.06 14.29 2.26
C GLY A 629 0.27 13.56 2.43
N SER A 630 0.27 12.24 2.49
CA SER A 630 1.53 11.48 2.54
C SER A 630 1.38 10.13 1.83
N LEU A 631 2.49 9.63 1.28
CA LEU A 631 2.64 8.26 0.80
C LEU A 631 3.43 7.45 1.84
N HIS A 632 2.91 6.27 2.19
CA HIS A 632 3.51 5.37 3.16
C HIS A 632 3.69 3.97 2.59
N ARG A 633 4.80 3.33 2.96
CA ARG A 633 5.03 1.90 2.79
C ARG A 633 4.72 1.19 4.11
N ILE A 634 3.74 0.29 4.11
CA ILE A 634 3.28 -0.41 5.31
C ILE A 634 3.95 -1.78 5.41
N ARG A 635 4.72 -1.97 6.48
CA ARG A 635 5.32 -3.25 6.85
C ARG A 635 4.48 -3.96 7.90
N ARG A 636 4.23 -5.25 7.69
CA ARG A 636 3.57 -6.11 8.67
C ARG A 636 4.58 -7.01 9.35
N PHE A 637 4.56 -7.01 10.68
CA PHE A 637 5.41 -7.86 11.51
C PHE A 637 4.71 -9.19 11.83
N ALA A 638 5.50 -10.18 12.28
CA ALA A 638 5.02 -11.53 12.57
C ALA A 638 3.96 -11.58 13.68
N ASP A 639 3.95 -10.59 14.58
CA ASP A 639 2.95 -10.43 15.64
C ASP A 639 1.65 -9.75 15.15
N GLY A 640 1.57 -9.41 13.86
CA GLY A 640 0.43 -8.74 13.24
C GLY A 640 0.45 -7.22 13.32
N HIS A 641 1.46 -6.61 13.97
CA HIS A 641 1.63 -5.16 14.02
C HIS A 641 1.91 -4.57 12.63
N LEU A 642 1.35 -3.40 12.36
CA LEU A 642 1.62 -2.62 11.15
C LEU A 642 2.45 -1.38 11.49
N GLU A 643 3.54 -1.17 10.75
CA GLU A 643 4.33 0.06 10.82
C GLU A 643 4.34 0.74 9.45
N ALA A 644 4.16 2.05 9.42
CA ALA A 644 4.26 2.86 8.22
C ALA A 644 5.63 3.53 8.14
N ASP A 645 6.37 3.25 7.06
CA ASP A 645 7.50 4.06 6.63
C ASP A 645 6.94 5.18 5.75
N ARG A 646 7.02 6.42 6.21
CA ARG A 646 6.57 7.57 5.43
C ARG A 646 7.62 7.92 4.38
N ILE A 647 7.23 7.87 3.11
CA ILE A 647 8.14 7.99 1.95
C ILE A 647 8.10 9.42 1.38
N TYR A 648 6.90 9.95 1.15
CA TYR A 648 6.71 11.31 0.66
C TYR A 648 5.63 12.05 1.45
N ASP A 649 5.83 13.36 1.56
CA ASP A 649 4.86 14.31 2.10
C ASP A 649 4.42 15.26 0.98
N PHE A 650 3.11 15.52 0.91
CA PHE A 650 2.42 16.39 -0.04
C PHE A 650 1.68 17.49 0.75
N PRO A 651 2.37 18.59 1.10
CA PRO A 651 1.75 19.67 1.87
C PRO A 651 0.64 20.35 1.08
N ASN A 652 -0.50 20.59 1.72
CA ASN A 652 -1.67 21.29 1.16
C ASN A 652 -2.38 20.60 -0.01
N ILE A 653 -2.06 19.34 -0.29
CA ILE A 653 -2.64 18.56 -1.40
C ILE A 653 -3.14 17.22 -0.84
N LYS A 654 -4.25 16.72 -1.38
CA LYS A 654 -4.84 15.43 -0.99
C LYS A 654 -4.50 14.37 -2.03
N PRO A 655 -3.62 13.41 -1.73
CA PRO A 655 -3.45 12.22 -2.57
C PRO A 655 -4.65 11.31 -2.34
N GLU A 656 -5.43 11.05 -3.39
CA GLU A 656 -6.67 10.26 -3.26
C GLU A 656 -6.56 8.91 -3.95
N GLY A 657 -5.88 8.79 -5.10
CA GLY A 657 -5.77 7.51 -5.81
C GLY A 657 -4.34 7.04 -6.03
N LEU A 658 -4.09 5.74 -5.89
CA LEU A 658 -2.80 5.05 -5.95
C LEU A 658 -2.87 3.82 -6.85
N CYS A 659 -1.99 3.74 -7.84
CA CYS A 659 -1.92 2.59 -8.74
C CYS A 659 -0.48 2.17 -9.04
N HIS A 660 -0.21 0.87 -8.99
CA HIS A 660 1.01 0.26 -9.51
C HIS A 660 0.82 -0.20 -10.95
N GLN A 661 1.80 0.07 -11.81
CA GLN A 661 1.90 -0.48 -13.15
C GLN A 661 2.78 -1.74 -13.16
N ASN A 662 2.63 -2.53 -14.22
CA ASN A 662 3.41 -3.76 -14.45
C ASN A 662 4.92 -3.49 -14.61
N ASP A 663 5.30 -2.26 -14.98
CA ASP A 663 6.70 -1.85 -15.18
C ASP A 663 7.38 -1.33 -13.91
N GLY A 664 6.73 -1.46 -12.74
CA GLY A 664 7.26 -1.00 -11.46
C GLY A 664 6.96 0.48 -11.15
N GLN A 665 6.38 1.24 -12.09
CA GLN A 665 5.99 2.61 -11.84
C GLN A 665 4.71 2.72 -11.02
N MET A 666 4.70 3.67 -10.09
CA MET A 666 3.54 4.03 -9.27
C MET A 666 2.98 5.37 -9.74
N LEU A 667 1.66 5.45 -9.88
CA LEU A 667 0.91 6.68 -10.17
C LEU A 667 0.14 7.09 -8.91
N ILE A 668 0.20 8.38 -8.59
CA ILE A 668 -0.68 9.00 -7.60
C ILE A 668 -1.50 10.09 -8.28
N VAL A 669 -2.81 10.08 -8.07
CA VAL A 669 -3.73 11.17 -8.44
C VAL A 669 -4.13 11.95 -7.21
N PHE A 670 -4.31 13.26 -7.39
CA PHE A 670 -4.61 14.19 -6.32
C PHE A 670 -5.91 14.94 -6.59
N ASP A 671 -6.74 15.00 -5.56
CA ASP A 671 -7.84 15.95 -5.47
C ASP A 671 -7.28 17.33 -5.12
N ASN A 672 -7.74 18.34 -5.85
CA ASN A 672 -7.37 19.74 -5.67
C ASN A 672 -8.59 20.64 -5.38
N ASP A 673 -9.69 20.06 -4.89
CA ASP A 673 -10.97 20.73 -4.68
C ASP A 673 -11.44 21.42 -5.99
N ASP A 674 -11.69 22.74 -5.97
CA ASP A 674 -12.16 23.51 -7.13
C ASP A 674 -11.10 23.78 -8.23
N GLU A 675 -9.86 23.33 -8.04
CA GLU A 675 -8.76 23.48 -9.01
C GLU A 675 -8.63 22.26 -9.93
N LEU A 676 -7.82 22.38 -10.99
CA LEU A 676 -7.56 21.25 -11.87
C LEU A 676 -6.89 20.10 -11.08
N PRO A 677 -7.42 18.86 -11.16
CA PRO A 677 -6.81 17.73 -10.50
C PRO A 677 -5.43 17.46 -11.09
N SER A 678 -4.59 16.80 -10.30
CA SER A 678 -3.18 16.61 -10.64
C SER A 678 -2.72 15.18 -10.41
N PHE A 679 -1.53 14.85 -10.91
CA PHE A 679 -0.94 13.54 -10.76
C PHE A 679 0.59 13.61 -10.66
N CYS A 680 1.19 12.58 -10.11
CA CYS A 680 2.63 12.35 -10.21
C CYS A 680 2.92 10.88 -10.49
N THR A 681 4.12 10.62 -10.99
CA THR A 681 4.62 9.27 -11.23
C THR A 681 5.91 9.09 -10.45
N ILE A 682 6.05 7.91 -9.87
CA ILE A 682 7.16 7.50 -9.02
C ILE A 682 7.72 6.21 -9.61
N ASP A 683 9.04 6.11 -9.69
CA ASP A 683 9.69 4.87 -10.09
C ASP A 683 9.82 3.98 -8.85
N GLY A 684 9.07 2.88 -8.80
CA GLY A 684 9.01 1.99 -7.65
C GLY A 684 10.34 1.28 -7.37
N ASP A 685 11.18 1.08 -8.39
CA ASP A 685 12.50 0.45 -8.24
C ASP A 685 13.52 1.34 -7.49
N LEU A 686 13.20 2.62 -7.28
CA LEU A 686 14.05 3.58 -6.58
C LEU A 686 13.70 3.74 -5.08
N LEU A 687 12.69 3.02 -4.57
CA LEU A 687 12.13 3.12 -3.20
C LEU A 687 12.23 1.81 -2.41
#